data_AF-A0A5A9PJ97-F1
#
_entry.id   AF-A0A5A9PJ97-F1
#
_cell.length_a   1.000
_cell.length_b   1.000
_cell.length_c   1.000
_cell.angle_alpha   90.00
_cell.angle_beta   90.00
_cell.angle_gamma   90.00
#
_symmetry.space_group_name_H-M   'P 1'
#
loop_
_entity.id
_entity.type
_entity.pdbx_description
1 polymer ?
#
loop_
_entity_poly.entity_id
_entity_poly.type
_entity_poly.pdbx_seq_one_letter_code
_entity_poly.pdbx_strand_id
1 'polypeptide(L)'
;MKGNLLGMFLLFKYCICENVRSLDGDIKNFVVSNNSLFVLTNHRLHQMRHDLTMEKIKDYIGTQANPVTLLVPFQANGTLITCGPSDGGYCEVLDLNDIANSIYLESRSSLSEQNEKSVAFIVDTSKSGAYILVGMKEDSGNPPFCIVTLWNTLHSQKGSIFSKIGASSSPCIQIDTREVEFIDGFQITSRRLSYLFLNAKTETGWQAYVLRLNNAKAQKQDIIKGFKGSRLECCKDAARPVLLASALIPSDKAVLWTGVFSAQKKSDPENTALAVYDISNVDGKVKGIRSDSDSSVSSEELQSEERIQPLEVVFKYKSMSSVTAVRDGSWIVLFIGTEDGQLIKLVLDDRFNPGCPTVLYRSDVDQEVFPKMHLDPVDFKYIYIAVMNQEPEILSIQPNKVSFHGRNNVLLKGRNLESITKIRIQGFPDCIAKESPVFDQSSDSLRFHIPPSVSKDAAKVCAVTVDGRCHGDSIVTYSSLPSCTGIQPKVNWKSGGRKIHVRGTNMEVVESIVVRQSNKELKTQFNTNTGDIWFHTHPYEGNNLVHLMLKVGNSTLDCADLTYQADPVFIGFTTTQIGNDILVILKKNADTLNLSTDEVKVSGLQEDQEYECVLESIASLAIMCKIKAVIHVDSLTTMKGDTLSVWCYQEGRCPSGNTSIVAGSQKSISGEKK
;
A
#
# COMPACT_ATOMS: atom_id res chain seq x y z
N MET A 1 -5.83 16.83 17.05
CA MET A 1 -5.84 17.51 15.74
C MET A 1 -6.31 16.51 14.72
N LYS A 2 -7.30 16.87 13.89
CA LYS A 2 -7.98 15.97 12.95
C LYS A 2 -7.10 15.77 11.72
N GLY A 3 -6.52 14.58 11.55
CA GLY A 3 -5.82 14.20 10.32
C GLY A 3 -6.82 13.63 9.33
N ASN A 4 -7.33 14.44 8.41
CA ASN A 4 -8.11 13.93 7.27
C ASN A 4 -7.17 13.15 6.31
N LEU A 5 -7.70 12.23 5.48
CA LEU A 5 -6.96 11.82 4.27
C LEU A 5 -6.85 13.05 3.38
N LEU A 6 -5.64 13.59 3.29
CA LEU A 6 -5.39 14.85 2.64
C LEU A 6 -4.48 14.62 1.45
N GLY A 7 -4.99 14.81 0.24
CA GLY A 7 -4.11 14.99 -0.91
C GLY A 7 -3.20 16.20 -0.63
N MET A 8 -1.89 16.05 -0.82
CA MET A 8 -0.96 17.15 -0.60
C MET A 8 -0.65 17.86 -1.91
N PHE A 9 -0.81 19.18 -1.88
CA PHE A 9 -0.43 20.06 -2.96
C PHE A 9 0.74 20.93 -2.50
N LEU A 10 1.85 20.87 -3.23
CA LEU A 10 3.12 21.45 -2.86
C LEU A 10 3.48 22.57 -3.85
N LEU A 11 3.95 23.69 -3.30
CA LEU A 11 4.54 24.80 -4.05
C LEU A 11 6.04 24.85 -3.76
N PHE A 12 6.87 24.75 -4.80
CA PHE A 12 8.33 24.86 -4.65
C PHE A 12 8.85 26.14 -5.29
N LYS A 13 9.69 26.89 -4.58
CA LYS A 13 10.46 28.03 -5.11
C LYS A 13 11.93 27.66 -5.16
N TYR A 14 12.57 27.78 -6.32
CA TYR A 14 14.01 27.46 -6.46
C TYR A 14 14.39 26.09 -5.85
N CYS A 15 13.49 25.11 -5.93
CA CYS A 15 13.69 23.77 -5.37
C CYS A 15 13.58 23.64 -3.83
N ILE A 16 13.00 24.62 -3.15
CA ILE A 16 12.65 24.56 -1.72
C ILE A 16 11.13 24.53 -1.62
N CYS A 17 10.58 23.60 -0.83
CA CYS A 17 9.14 23.58 -0.54
C CYS A 17 8.77 24.85 0.23
N GLU A 18 8.01 25.75 -0.39
CA GLU A 18 7.61 27.03 0.20
C GLU A 18 6.31 26.87 0.97
N ASN A 19 5.30 26.23 0.37
CA ASN A 19 3.99 26.02 0.99
C ASN A 19 3.45 24.61 0.68
N VAL A 20 2.73 24.05 1.65
CA VAL A 20 2.02 22.77 1.55
C VAL A 20 0.56 23.01 1.86
N ARG A 21 -0.33 22.54 0.99
CA ARG A 21 -1.76 22.55 1.23
C ARG A 21 -2.32 21.14 1.19
N SER A 22 -2.97 20.78 2.28
CA SER A 22 -3.69 19.54 2.45
C SER A 22 -5.14 19.74 1.99
N LEU A 23 -5.62 18.92 1.06
CA LEU A 23 -6.96 18.99 0.47
C LEU A 23 -7.79 17.75 0.80
N ASP A 24 -9.08 17.96 1.06
CA ASP A 24 -10.02 16.87 1.38
C ASP A 24 -10.33 16.02 0.12
N GLY A 25 -9.94 14.75 0.17
CA GLY A 25 -10.06 13.78 -0.93
C GLY A 25 -8.87 13.73 -1.88
N ASP A 26 -8.86 12.73 -2.76
CA ASP A 26 -7.76 12.51 -3.71
C ASP A 26 -7.80 13.54 -4.83
N ILE A 27 -6.62 14.04 -5.20
CA ILE A 27 -6.45 14.94 -6.33
C ILE A 27 -6.64 14.13 -7.62
N LYS A 28 -7.62 14.53 -8.43
CA LYS A 28 -7.93 13.88 -9.71
C LYS A 28 -7.37 14.63 -10.90
N ASN A 29 -7.29 15.96 -10.80
CA ASN A 29 -6.68 16.81 -11.81
C ASN A 29 -6.39 18.19 -11.20
N PHE A 30 -5.50 18.96 -11.82
CA PHE A 30 -5.35 20.36 -11.49
C PHE A 30 -4.81 21.14 -12.69
N VAL A 31 -5.12 22.42 -12.74
CA VAL A 31 -4.65 23.33 -13.79
C VAL A 31 -4.28 24.67 -13.18
N VAL A 32 -3.31 25.35 -13.78
CA VAL A 32 -2.84 26.66 -13.34
C VAL A 32 -3.18 27.70 -14.41
N SER A 33 -3.86 28.76 -14.00
CA SER A 33 -4.13 29.95 -14.82
C SER A 33 -3.26 31.12 -14.37
N ASN A 34 -3.32 32.24 -15.09
CA ASN A 34 -2.54 33.44 -14.77
C ASN A 34 -2.88 34.06 -13.42
N ASN A 35 -4.09 33.84 -12.89
CA ASN A 35 -4.54 34.48 -11.65
C ASN A 35 -4.83 33.47 -10.53
N SER A 36 -5.18 32.24 -10.89
CA SER A 36 -5.65 31.24 -9.94
C SER A 36 -5.18 29.83 -10.31
N LEU A 37 -5.06 29.01 -9.29
CA LEU A 37 -4.85 27.57 -9.34
C LEU A 37 -6.19 26.87 -9.09
N PHE A 38 -6.52 25.87 -9.91
CA PHE A 38 -7.72 25.07 -9.76
C PHE A 38 -7.34 23.62 -9.51
N VAL A 39 -7.76 23.07 -8.37
CA VAL A 39 -7.51 21.68 -8.00
C VAL A 39 -8.83 20.96 -7.86
N LEU A 40 -8.96 19.85 -8.56
CA LEU A 40 -10.13 18.98 -8.52
C LEU A 40 -9.83 17.78 -7.61
N THR A 41 -10.67 17.58 -6.60
CA THR A 41 -10.69 16.34 -5.81
C THR A 41 -11.95 15.52 -6.08
N ASN A 42 -12.07 14.34 -5.49
CA ASN A 42 -13.21 13.41 -5.63
C ASN A 42 -14.61 14.04 -5.52
N HIS A 43 -14.75 15.17 -4.82
CA HIS A 43 -16.05 15.77 -4.50
C HIS A 43 -16.11 17.30 -4.71
N ARG A 44 -14.97 17.95 -4.97
CA ARG A 44 -14.85 19.40 -4.88
C ARG A 44 -13.90 19.94 -5.93
N LEU A 45 -14.26 21.10 -6.48
CA LEU A 45 -13.33 21.98 -7.18
C LEU A 45 -12.88 23.08 -6.23
N HIS A 46 -11.57 23.22 -6.07
CA HIS A 46 -10.93 24.22 -5.22
C HIS A 46 -10.29 25.27 -6.10
N GLN A 47 -10.63 26.54 -5.90
CA GLN A 47 -9.94 27.69 -6.48
C GLN A 47 -9.03 28.31 -5.42
N MET A 48 -7.76 28.46 -5.78
CA MET A 48 -6.69 28.95 -4.92
C MET A 48 -5.90 30.05 -5.62
N ARG A 49 -5.22 30.88 -4.83
CA ARG A 49 -4.14 31.73 -5.31
C ARG A 49 -2.88 30.93 -5.57
N HIS A 50 -1.92 31.55 -6.24
CA HIS A 50 -0.61 30.96 -6.50
C HIS A 50 0.19 30.63 -5.22
N ASP A 51 -0.08 31.31 -4.11
CA ASP A 51 0.51 30.99 -2.79
C ASP A 51 -0.19 29.82 -2.06
N LEU A 52 -1.11 29.12 -2.72
CA LEU A 52 -1.97 28.05 -2.20
C LEU A 52 -3.03 28.50 -1.17
N THR A 53 -3.27 29.81 -1.04
CA THR A 53 -4.39 30.32 -0.24
C THR A 53 -5.71 29.99 -0.92
N MET A 54 -6.60 29.33 -0.18
CA MET A 54 -7.92 28.93 -0.64
C MET A 54 -8.89 30.11 -0.72
N GLU A 55 -9.47 30.33 -1.90
CA GLU A 55 -10.44 31.42 -2.13
C GLU A 55 -11.87 30.91 -2.20
N LYS A 56 -12.10 29.84 -2.98
CA LYS A 56 -13.44 29.28 -3.20
C LYS A 56 -13.39 27.76 -3.27
N ILE A 57 -14.49 27.16 -2.86
CA ILE A 57 -14.77 25.73 -3.01
C ILE A 57 -16.14 25.61 -3.65
N LYS A 58 -16.22 24.81 -4.71
CA LYS A 58 -17.49 24.38 -5.29
C LYS A 58 -17.68 22.89 -5.00
N ASP A 59 -18.72 22.59 -4.22
CA ASP A 59 -19.15 21.21 -3.98
C ASP A 59 -19.94 20.70 -5.19
N TYR A 60 -19.59 19.51 -5.67
CA TYR A 60 -20.43 18.78 -6.61
C TYR A 60 -21.23 17.75 -5.82
N ILE A 61 -22.42 18.13 -5.33
CA ILE A 61 -23.27 17.27 -4.50
C ILE A 61 -24.08 16.32 -5.40
N GLY A 62 -23.76 15.02 -5.36
CA GLY A 62 -24.53 13.93 -5.99
C GLY A 62 -23.92 12.58 -5.66
N THR A 63 -24.73 11.61 -5.24
CA THR A 63 -24.32 10.30 -4.73
C THR A 63 -23.51 9.47 -5.72
N GLN A 64 -22.39 8.89 -5.24
CA GLN A 64 -21.32 8.18 -5.97
C GLN A 64 -20.24 9.11 -6.55
N ALA A 65 -18.98 8.74 -6.31
CA ALA A 65 -17.77 9.54 -6.52
C ALA A 65 -17.79 10.28 -7.87
N ASN A 66 -17.48 11.58 -7.89
CA ASN A 66 -17.57 12.40 -9.09
C ASN A 66 -16.19 12.47 -9.77
N PRO A 67 -15.97 11.84 -10.94
CA PRO A 67 -14.69 11.88 -11.65
C PRO A 67 -14.82 12.90 -12.79
N VAL A 68 -14.75 14.21 -12.51
CA VAL A 68 -14.57 15.20 -13.58
C VAL A 68 -13.33 14.78 -14.39
N THR A 69 -13.54 14.37 -15.64
CA THR A 69 -12.50 13.83 -16.52
C THR A 69 -11.73 14.96 -17.20
N LEU A 70 -12.43 16.05 -17.52
CA LEU A 70 -11.86 17.20 -18.24
C LEU A 70 -11.90 18.46 -17.38
N LEU A 71 -10.75 19.09 -17.21
CA LEU A 71 -10.57 20.38 -16.54
C LEU A 71 -9.75 21.28 -17.47
N VAL A 72 -10.39 22.25 -18.11
CA VAL A 72 -9.79 23.02 -19.22
C VAL A 72 -9.93 24.52 -18.97
N PRO A 73 -8.85 25.24 -18.63
CA PRO A 73 -8.88 26.69 -18.52
C PRO A 73 -8.86 27.34 -19.91
N PHE A 74 -9.77 28.28 -20.16
CA PHE A 74 -9.79 29.10 -21.38
C PHE A 74 -9.52 30.57 -21.05
N GLN A 75 -8.23 30.88 -20.88
CA GLN A 75 -7.77 32.20 -20.41
C GLN A 75 -8.27 33.36 -21.27
N ALA A 76 -8.22 33.24 -22.61
CA ALA A 76 -8.62 34.31 -23.52
C ALA A 76 -10.11 34.67 -23.41
N ASN A 77 -10.94 33.74 -22.94
CA ASN A 77 -12.37 33.94 -22.73
C ASN A 77 -12.76 34.10 -21.25
N GLY A 78 -11.78 34.03 -20.33
CA GLY A 78 -12.03 34.15 -18.88
C GLY A 78 -12.92 33.04 -18.31
N THR A 79 -12.92 31.84 -18.89
CA THR A 79 -13.76 30.72 -18.42
C THR A 79 -12.96 29.47 -18.06
N LEU A 80 -13.55 28.63 -17.20
CA LEU A 80 -13.06 27.30 -16.84
C LEU A 80 -14.10 26.26 -17.25
N ILE A 81 -13.69 25.27 -18.03
CA ILE A 81 -14.60 24.20 -18.50
C ILE A 81 -14.35 22.94 -17.69
N THR A 82 -15.41 22.36 -17.14
CA THR A 82 -15.37 21.09 -16.41
C THR A 82 -16.35 20.10 -17.02
N CYS A 83 -15.91 18.88 -17.33
CA CYS A 83 -16.81 17.81 -17.78
C CYS A 83 -16.55 16.53 -17.00
N GLY A 84 -17.62 15.80 -16.66
CA GLY A 84 -17.54 14.53 -15.94
C GLY A 84 -18.67 13.57 -16.31
N PRO A 85 -18.59 12.28 -15.94
CA PRO A 85 -19.57 11.25 -16.25
C PRO A 85 -20.79 11.21 -15.30
N SER A 86 -20.81 11.99 -14.22
CA SER A 86 -21.95 12.04 -13.29
C SER A 86 -23.27 12.44 -13.98
N ASP A 87 -24.38 11.86 -13.54
CA ASP A 87 -25.75 12.04 -14.08
C ASP A 87 -25.89 11.71 -15.58
N GLY A 88 -25.17 10.68 -16.06
CA GLY A 88 -25.16 10.33 -17.48
C GLY A 88 -24.29 11.27 -18.31
N GLY A 89 -23.34 11.94 -17.65
CA GLY A 89 -22.36 12.87 -18.21
C GLY A 89 -22.85 14.32 -18.25
N TYR A 90 -21.96 15.26 -17.94
CA TYR A 90 -22.24 16.71 -18.00
C TYR A 90 -21.00 17.50 -18.43
N CYS A 91 -21.24 18.69 -18.97
CA CYS A 91 -20.21 19.71 -19.17
C CYS A 91 -20.72 21.06 -18.66
N GLU A 92 -19.88 21.74 -17.89
CA GLU A 92 -20.14 23.02 -17.27
C GLU A 92 -19.06 24.04 -17.69
N VAL A 93 -19.48 25.28 -17.91
CA VAL A 93 -18.62 26.44 -18.12
C VAL A 93 -18.76 27.34 -16.90
N LEU A 94 -17.65 27.59 -16.22
CA LEU A 94 -17.54 28.42 -15.04
C LEU A 94 -16.82 29.73 -15.38
N ASP A 95 -17.09 30.78 -14.61
CA ASP A 95 -16.24 31.97 -14.57
C ASP A 95 -14.87 31.60 -13.98
N LEU A 96 -13.79 31.95 -14.66
CA LEU A 96 -12.43 31.66 -14.20
C LEU A 96 -12.07 32.44 -12.92
N ASN A 97 -12.71 33.59 -12.66
CA ASN A 97 -12.43 34.39 -11.46
C ASN A 97 -13.30 34.01 -10.26
N ASP A 98 -14.46 33.39 -10.47
CA ASP A 98 -15.31 32.86 -9.39
C ASP A 98 -15.98 31.56 -9.82
N ILE A 99 -15.39 30.42 -9.42
CA ILE A 99 -15.91 29.09 -9.78
C ILE A 99 -17.34 28.82 -9.26
N ALA A 100 -17.86 29.62 -8.33
CA ALA A 100 -19.25 29.52 -7.90
C ALA A 100 -20.23 29.95 -9.01
N ASN A 101 -19.79 30.81 -9.92
CA ASN A 101 -20.59 31.33 -11.03
C ASN A 101 -20.59 30.35 -12.21
N SER A 102 -21.67 29.60 -12.36
CA SER A 102 -21.93 28.75 -13.53
C SER A 102 -22.51 29.58 -14.67
N ILE A 103 -21.78 29.66 -15.78
CA ILE A 103 -22.18 30.41 -16.98
C ILE A 103 -23.07 29.53 -17.88
N TYR A 104 -22.75 28.25 -18.00
CA TYR A 104 -23.46 27.31 -18.87
C TYR A 104 -23.32 25.87 -18.37
N LEU A 105 -24.38 25.07 -18.51
CA LEU A 105 -24.40 23.66 -18.13
C LEU A 105 -25.26 22.86 -19.12
N GLU A 106 -24.76 21.72 -19.58
CA GLU A 106 -25.54 20.75 -20.34
C GLU A 106 -25.24 19.31 -19.93
N SER A 107 -26.24 18.43 -20.08
CA SER A 107 -26.10 16.98 -19.92
C SER A 107 -25.61 16.34 -21.22
N ARG A 108 -24.69 15.37 -21.11
CA ARG A 108 -24.05 14.69 -22.25
C ARG A 108 -23.76 13.22 -22.00
N SER A 109 -24.55 12.37 -22.67
CA SER A 109 -24.52 10.89 -22.62
C SER A 109 -23.24 10.18 -23.09
N SER A 110 -22.17 10.89 -23.48
CA SER A 110 -20.96 10.29 -24.06
C SER A 110 -19.76 10.21 -23.10
N LEU A 111 -19.90 10.69 -21.86
CA LEU A 111 -18.84 10.67 -20.85
C LEU A 111 -19.06 9.46 -19.94
N SER A 112 -18.21 8.45 -20.04
CA SER A 112 -18.25 7.20 -19.27
C SER A 112 -17.22 7.23 -18.13
N GLU A 113 -17.51 6.54 -17.02
CA GLU A 113 -16.56 6.35 -15.90
C GLU A 113 -15.27 5.63 -16.32
N GLN A 114 -15.27 4.88 -17.43
CA GLN A 114 -14.08 4.18 -17.94
C GLN A 114 -13.06 5.11 -18.66
N ASN A 115 -13.34 6.42 -18.75
CA ASN A 115 -12.52 7.39 -19.49
C ASN A 115 -11.45 8.10 -18.63
N GLU A 116 -10.89 7.41 -17.64
CA GLU A 116 -9.95 7.97 -16.65
C GLU A 116 -8.68 8.58 -17.28
N LYS A 117 -8.26 8.13 -18.47
CA LYS A 117 -7.10 8.65 -19.20
C LYS A 117 -7.53 9.46 -20.43
N SER A 118 -7.97 10.68 -20.18
CA SER A 118 -8.40 11.64 -21.21
C SER A 118 -7.59 12.93 -21.16
N VAL A 119 -7.54 13.62 -22.30
CA VAL A 119 -6.87 14.91 -22.46
C VAL A 119 -7.80 15.86 -23.19
N ALA A 120 -7.90 17.09 -22.70
CA ALA A 120 -8.55 18.16 -23.42
C ALA A 120 -7.81 19.48 -23.24
N PHE A 121 -7.76 20.27 -24.32
CA PHE A 121 -7.18 21.62 -24.31
C PHE A 121 -7.79 22.48 -25.40
N ILE A 122 -7.67 23.80 -25.23
CA ILE A 122 -8.16 24.78 -26.20
C ILE A 122 -7.24 24.80 -27.42
N VAL A 123 -7.83 24.81 -28.62
CA VAL A 123 -7.13 24.97 -29.88
C VAL A 123 -7.65 26.16 -30.67
N ASP A 124 -6.75 27.11 -30.94
CA ASP A 124 -7.05 28.29 -31.74
C ASP A 124 -7.00 27.98 -33.24
N THR A 125 -8.00 28.46 -33.99
CA THR A 125 -8.06 28.34 -35.45
C THR A 125 -7.94 29.70 -36.16
N SER A 126 -7.64 29.68 -37.45
CA SER A 126 -7.37 30.89 -38.22
C SER A 126 -8.62 31.73 -38.56
N LYS A 127 -9.83 31.14 -38.57
CA LYS A 127 -11.05 31.77 -39.14
C LYS A 127 -12.38 31.43 -38.44
N SER A 128 -12.45 30.37 -37.63
CA SER A 128 -13.72 29.82 -37.11
C SER A 128 -13.87 29.85 -35.57
N GLY A 129 -12.97 30.58 -34.89
CA GLY A 129 -12.91 30.68 -33.44
C GLY A 129 -12.01 29.61 -32.81
N ALA A 130 -12.17 29.36 -31.51
CA ALA A 130 -11.47 28.29 -30.81
C ALA A 130 -12.33 27.02 -30.74
N TYR A 131 -11.68 25.86 -30.66
CA TYR A 131 -12.32 24.59 -30.34
C TYR A 131 -11.70 23.99 -29.08
N ILE A 132 -12.41 23.06 -28.45
CA ILE A 132 -11.84 22.17 -27.45
C ILE A 132 -11.45 20.89 -28.18
N LEU A 133 -10.16 20.59 -28.22
CA LEU A 133 -9.68 19.33 -28.76
C LEU A 133 -9.70 18.29 -27.64
N VAL A 134 -10.44 17.21 -27.83
CA VAL A 134 -10.68 16.19 -26.81
C VAL A 134 -10.17 14.84 -27.32
N GLY A 135 -9.16 14.32 -26.62
CA GLY A 135 -8.68 12.95 -26.73
C GLY A 135 -9.33 12.10 -25.64
N MET A 136 -10.31 11.29 -26.03
CA MET A 136 -11.06 10.42 -25.15
C MET A 136 -11.71 9.31 -25.96
N LYS A 137 -11.65 8.07 -25.47
CA LYS A 137 -12.35 6.94 -26.07
C LYS A 137 -13.86 7.06 -25.84
N GLU A 138 -14.65 6.94 -26.91
CA GLU A 138 -16.11 6.83 -26.80
C GLU A 138 -16.54 5.35 -26.70
N ASP A 139 -17.24 4.97 -25.63
CA ASP A 139 -17.55 3.57 -25.29
C ASP A 139 -18.72 2.96 -26.10
N SER A 140 -19.43 3.74 -26.91
CA SER A 140 -20.59 3.24 -27.65
C SER A 140 -20.21 2.58 -28.98
N GLY A 141 -20.44 1.27 -29.12
CA GLY A 141 -20.49 0.58 -30.41
C GLY A 141 -19.44 -0.53 -30.63
N ASN A 142 -19.34 -0.97 -31.89
CA ASN A 142 -18.30 -1.87 -32.38
C ASN A 142 -17.14 -1.05 -32.94
N PRO A 143 -15.89 -1.56 -32.95
CA PRO A 143 -14.78 -0.89 -33.60
C PRO A 143 -15.10 -0.58 -35.08
N PRO A 144 -14.59 0.54 -35.63
CA PRO A 144 -13.60 1.42 -35.03
C PRO A 144 -14.19 2.43 -34.01
N PHE A 145 -13.48 2.65 -32.90
CA PHE A 145 -13.90 3.57 -31.83
C PHE A 145 -13.40 4.99 -32.09
N CYS A 146 -14.27 5.97 -31.89
CA CYS A 146 -13.94 7.38 -31.97
C CYS A 146 -13.10 7.80 -30.76
N ILE A 147 -11.91 8.38 -30.98
CA ILE A 147 -10.95 8.70 -29.91
C ILE A 147 -10.49 10.17 -29.87
N VAL A 148 -10.61 10.92 -30.98
CA VAL A 148 -10.26 12.35 -31.00
C VAL A 148 -11.35 13.15 -31.70
N THR A 149 -11.87 14.16 -31.02
CA THR A 149 -12.94 15.04 -31.53
C THR A 149 -12.65 16.52 -31.26
N LEU A 150 -13.33 17.40 -32.01
CA LEU A 150 -13.28 18.86 -31.83
C LEU A 150 -14.64 19.38 -31.39
N TRP A 151 -14.69 19.99 -30.21
CA TRP A 151 -15.92 20.52 -29.63
C TRP A 151 -15.94 22.04 -29.76
N ASN A 152 -17.13 22.59 -29.98
CA ASN A 152 -17.33 24.04 -30.03
C ASN A 152 -17.06 24.70 -28.67
N THR A 153 -16.59 25.94 -28.69
CA THR A 153 -16.42 26.79 -27.50
C THR A 153 -17.48 27.88 -27.41
N LEU A 154 -18.20 28.16 -28.50
CA LEU A 154 -19.16 29.27 -28.61
C LEU A 154 -20.54 28.80 -29.07
N HIS A 155 -21.58 29.47 -28.59
CA HIS A 155 -22.97 29.25 -29.02
C HIS A 155 -23.21 29.62 -30.49
N SER A 156 -22.44 30.57 -31.03
CA SER A 156 -22.54 31.00 -32.43
C SER A 156 -22.04 29.95 -33.42
N GLN A 157 -21.27 28.95 -32.97
CA GLN A 157 -20.80 27.86 -33.82
C GLN A 157 -21.93 26.87 -34.08
N LYS A 158 -21.94 26.27 -35.29
CA LYS A 158 -22.98 25.31 -35.70
C LYS A 158 -23.09 24.16 -34.69
N GLY A 159 -24.30 23.93 -34.18
CA GLY A 159 -24.58 22.92 -33.17
C GLY A 159 -24.49 23.40 -31.73
N SER A 160 -24.20 24.70 -31.49
CA SER A 160 -23.95 25.31 -30.17
C SER A 160 -22.63 24.87 -29.53
N ILE A 161 -22.35 25.38 -28.34
CA ILE A 161 -21.19 25.01 -27.50
C ILE A 161 -21.11 23.49 -27.31
N PHE A 162 -19.90 22.96 -27.14
CA PHE A 162 -19.59 21.54 -26.96
C PHE A 162 -19.98 20.58 -28.10
N SER A 163 -20.68 21.06 -29.13
CA SER A 163 -21.05 20.24 -30.28
C SER A 163 -19.83 19.72 -31.05
N LYS A 164 -19.91 18.45 -31.45
CA LYS A 164 -18.93 17.77 -32.33
C LYS A 164 -19.26 17.95 -33.80
N ILE A 165 -20.47 18.40 -34.12
CA ILE A 165 -20.97 18.51 -35.48
C ILE A 165 -20.09 19.49 -36.26
N GLY A 166 -19.70 19.08 -37.46
CA GLY A 166 -19.03 19.90 -38.46
C GLY A 166 -19.97 20.31 -39.59
N ALA A 167 -19.42 20.50 -40.80
CA ALA A 167 -20.22 20.97 -41.93
C ALA A 167 -21.32 19.96 -42.34
N SER A 168 -20.98 18.69 -42.45
CA SER A 168 -21.87 17.61 -42.94
C SER A 168 -21.90 16.35 -42.05
N SER A 169 -20.93 16.16 -41.16
CA SER A 169 -20.81 15.01 -40.25
C SER A 169 -20.23 15.44 -38.89
N SER A 170 -20.08 14.49 -37.95
CA SER A 170 -19.29 14.66 -36.72
C SER A 170 -17.92 14.00 -36.94
N PRO A 171 -16.91 14.74 -37.42
CA PRO A 171 -15.64 14.15 -37.82
C PRO A 171 -14.86 13.67 -36.60
N CYS A 172 -14.23 12.51 -36.71
CA CYS A 172 -13.33 12.06 -35.67
C CYS A 172 -12.21 11.13 -36.14
N ILE A 173 -11.15 11.09 -35.34
CA ILE A 173 -10.10 10.09 -35.49
C ILE A 173 -10.56 8.84 -34.76
N GLN A 174 -10.45 7.69 -35.43
CA GLN A 174 -10.91 6.41 -34.95
C GLN A 174 -9.76 5.41 -34.81
N ILE A 175 -9.95 4.40 -33.96
CA ILE A 175 -9.00 3.32 -33.74
C ILE A 175 -9.70 1.96 -33.62
N ASP A 176 -9.06 0.89 -34.07
CA ASP A 176 -9.67 -0.44 -34.07
C ASP A 176 -9.56 -1.18 -32.70
N THR A 177 -8.72 -0.70 -31.77
CA THR A 177 -8.50 -1.31 -30.44
C THR A 177 -9.31 -0.62 -29.33
N ARG A 178 -9.68 -1.38 -28.29
CA ARG A 178 -10.41 -0.85 -27.12
C ARG A 178 -9.50 -0.25 -26.05
N GLU A 179 -8.24 -0.68 -25.98
CA GLU A 179 -7.31 -0.31 -24.92
C GLU A 179 -6.46 0.88 -25.37
N VAL A 180 -6.91 2.09 -24.98
CA VAL A 180 -6.30 3.38 -25.36
C VAL A 180 -6.26 4.31 -24.15
N GLU A 181 -5.12 4.96 -23.95
CA GLU A 181 -4.90 5.91 -22.85
C GLU A 181 -4.28 7.20 -23.39
N PHE A 182 -4.95 8.34 -23.22
CA PHE A 182 -4.35 9.64 -23.53
C PHE A 182 -3.51 10.12 -22.36
N ILE A 183 -2.27 10.53 -22.64
CA ILE A 183 -1.28 10.92 -21.63
C ILE A 183 -1.17 12.44 -21.54
N ASP A 184 -1.02 13.10 -22.69
CA ASP A 184 -0.81 14.54 -22.74
C ASP A 184 -1.21 15.13 -24.10
N GLY A 185 -1.28 16.46 -24.17
CA GLY A 185 -1.50 17.18 -25.40
C GLY A 185 -1.40 18.69 -25.24
N PHE A 186 -0.94 19.36 -26.28
CA PHE A 186 -0.75 20.81 -26.29
C PHE A 186 -0.85 21.38 -27.71
N GLN A 187 -1.00 22.71 -27.79
CA GLN A 187 -0.91 23.45 -29.04
C GLN A 187 0.36 24.32 -29.07
N ILE A 188 1.08 24.30 -30.19
CA ILE A 188 2.07 25.32 -30.53
C ILE A 188 1.35 26.46 -31.25
N THR A 189 0.93 27.49 -30.50
CA THR A 189 0.07 28.58 -30.97
C THR A 189 0.66 29.31 -32.18
N SER A 190 1.98 29.57 -32.20
CA SER A 190 2.66 30.27 -33.29
C SER A 190 2.55 29.56 -34.64
N ARG A 191 2.50 28.22 -34.64
CA ARG A 191 2.38 27.38 -35.84
C ARG A 191 0.96 26.83 -36.06
N ARG A 192 0.07 27.01 -35.08
CA ARG A 192 -1.28 26.41 -35.02
C ARG A 192 -1.27 24.89 -35.21
N LEU A 193 -0.28 24.23 -34.61
CA LEU A 193 -0.15 22.77 -34.62
C LEU A 193 -0.52 22.23 -33.24
N SER A 194 -1.41 21.25 -33.18
CA SER A 194 -1.71 20.50 -31.96
C SER A 194 -1.02 19.15 -31.97
N TYR A 195 -0.59 18.72 -30.79
CA TYR A 195 0.02 17.42 -30.55
C TYR A 195 -0.80 16.69 -29.48
N LEU A 196 -1.02 15.39 -29.72
CA LEU A 196 -1.66 14.48 -28.77
C LEU A 196 -0.78 13.26 -28.59
N PHE A 197 -0.62 12.81 -27.34
CA PHE A 197 0.16 11.64 -26.98
C PHE A 197 -0.75 10.60 -26.36
N LEU A 198 -0.67 9.37 -26.87
CA LEU A 198 -1.50 8.26 -26.42
C LEU A 198 -0.74 6.95 -26.43
N ASN A 199 -1.13 6.06 -25.52
CA ASN A 199 -0.82 4.63 -25.59
C ASN A 199 -1.99 3.90 -26.23
N ALA A 200 -1.72 2.93 -27.08
CA ALA A 200 -2.72 1.98 -27.55
C ALA A 200 -2.16 0.57 -27.56
N LYS A 201 -3.00 -0.41 -27.21
CA LYS A 201 -2.60 -1.81 -27.21
C LYS A 201 -2.85 -2.45 -28.58
N THR A 202 -1.81 -3.06 -29.09
CA THR A 202 -1.77 -3.80 -30.36
C THR A 202 -1.59 -5.29 -30.10
N GLU A 203 -1.63 -6.11 -31.15
CA GLU A 203 -1.28 -7.55 -31.07
C GLU A 203 0.12 -7.80 -30.49
N THR A 204 1.05 -6.85 -30.68
CA THR A 204 2.43 -6.92 -30.18
C THR A 204 2.61 -6.34 -28.78
N GLY A 205 1.53 -5.93 -28.12
CA GLY A 205 1.54 -5.24 -26.83
C GLY A 205 1.26 -3.75 -26.94
N TRP A 206 1.46 -3.03 -25.83
CA TRP A 206 1.31 -1.58 -25.77
C TRP A 206 2.28 -0.87 -26.70
N GLN A 207 1.86 0.26 -27.25
CA GLN A 207 2.69 1.15 -28.07
C GLN A 207 2.30 2.60 -27.80
N ALA A 208 3.28 3.51 -27.84
CA ALA A 208 3.07 4.95 -27.69
C ALA A 208 3.07 5.66 -29.05
N TYR A 209 2.17 6.63 -29.21
CA TYR A 209 1.99 7.38 -30.45
C TYR A 209 1.92 8.88 -30.19
N VAL A 210 2.34 9.64 -31.20
CA VAL A 210 2.08 11.07 -31.31
C VAL A 210 1.20 11.34 -32.52
N LEU A 211 0.13 12.12 -32.33
CA LEU A 211 -0.72 12.64 -33.40
C LEU A 211 -0.51 14.14 -33.54
N ARG A 212 -0.32 14.63 -34.76
CA ARG A 212 -0.19 16.05 -35.09
C ARG A 212 -1.38 16.52 -35.92
N LEU A 213 -2.05 17.56 -35.47
CA LEU A 213 -3.19 18.19 -36.16
C LEU A 213 -2.84 19.61 -36.60
N ASN A 214 -3.25 19.99 -37.81
CA ASN A 214 -3.06 21.33 -38.35
C ASN A 214 -4.34 22.16 -38.19
N ASN A 215 -4.34 23.03 -37.17
CA ASN A 215 -5.50 23.85 -36.80
C ASN A 215 -5.61 25.14 -37.62
N ALA A 216 -4.71 25.36 -38.59
CA ALA A 216 -4.84 26.48 -39.52
C ALA A 216 -6.02 26.29 -40.49
N LYS A 217 -6.54 25.06 -40.62
CA LYS A 217 -7.72 24.74 -41.43
C LYS A 217 -8.98 25.33 -40.79
N ALA A 218 -9.98 25.64 -41.62
CA ALA A 218 -11.18 26.36 -41.18
C ALA A 218 -12.28 25.45 -40.60
N GLN A 219 -12.37 24.19 -41.07
CA GLN A 219 -13.43 23.26 -40.70
C GLN A 219 -12.90 22.09 -39.88
N LYS A 220 -13.71 21.57 -38.95
CA LYS A 220 -13.37 20.39 -38.14
C LYS A 220 -12.99 19.19 -38.99
N GLN A 221 -13.74 18.94 -40.07
CA GLN A 221 -13.46 17.86 -41.02
C GLN A 221 -12.04 17.93 -41.59
N ASP A 222 -11.59 19.11 -41.99
CA ASP A 222 -10.27 19.28 -42.60
C ASP A 222 -9.14 19.10 -41.59
N ILE A 223 -9.35 19.52 -40.34
CA ILE A 223 -8.39 19.34 -39.24
C ILE A 223 -8.24 17.86 -38.91
N ILE A 224 -9.38 17.17 -38.71
CA ILE A 224 -9.42 15.75 -38.37
C ILE A 224 -8.86 14.91 -39.51
N LYS A 225 -9.34 15.08 -40.75
CA LYS A 225 -8.84 14.32 -41.91
C LYS A 225 -7.36 14.56 -42.19
N GLY A 226 -6.87 15.76 -41.89
CA GLY A 226 -5.49 16.16 -42.13
C GLY A 226 -4.50 15.74 -41.04
N PHE A 227 -4.93 14.95 -40.03
CA PHE A 227 -4.04 14.51 -38.97
C PHE A 227 -2.89 13.66 -39.53
N LYS A 228 -1.74 13.78 -38.86
CA LYS A 228 -0.56 12.96 -39.09
C LYS A 228 -0.20 12.24 -37.81
N GLY A 229 0.56 11.16 -37.91
CA GLY A 229 1.01 10.47 -36.72
C GLY A 229 2.24 9.63 -36.94
N SER A 230 2.94 9.36 -35.83
CA SER A 230 4.12 8.50 -35.80
C SER A 230 4.13 7.71 -34.50
N ARG A 231 4.77 6.54 -34.53
CA ARG A 231 5.05 5.73 -33.35
C ARG A 231 6.28 6.26 -32.62
N LEU A 232 6.18 6.38 -31.30
CA LEU A 232 7.30 6.74 -30.43
C LEU A 232 8.01 5.46 -29.98
N GLU A 233 9.31 5.35 -30.24
CA GLU A 233 10.11 4.23 -29.75
C GLU A 233 11.00 4.68 -28.60
N CYS A 234 10.98 3.94 -27.50
CA CYS A 234 12.00 3.98 -26.45
C CYS A 234 12.22 2.54 -25.97
N CYS A 235 13.43 2.06 -25.71
CA CYS A 235 14.73 2.66 -25.98
C CYS A 235 15.66 1.57 -26.56
N LYS A 236 16.78 1.96 -27.20
CA LYS A 236 17.67 1.04 -27.95
C LYS A 236 18.23 -0.10 -27.09
N ASP A 237 18.45 0.16 -25.81
CA ASP A 237 18.94 -0.79 -24.81
C ASP A 237 17.87 -1.82 -24.40
N ALA A 238 16.66 -1.33 -24.14
CA ALA A 238 15.53 -2.13 -23.70
C ALA A 238 14.22 -1.46 -24.12
N ALA A 239 13.29 -2.27 -24.61
CA ALA A 239 11.97 -1.82 -25.01
C ALA A 239 11.16 -1.32 -23.80
N ARG A 240 10.73 -0.06 -23.87
CA ARG A 240 9.88 0.65 -22.91
C ARG A 240 8.71 1.27 -23.67
N PRO A 241 7.67 0.48 -24.00
CA PRO A 241 6.69 0.87 -25.00
C PRO A 241 5.54 1.75 -24.47
N VAL A 242 5.44 1.93 -23.16
CA VAL A 242 4.35 2.67 -22.50
C VAL A 242 4.83 4.05 -22.10
N LEU A 243 4.15 5.10 -22.54
CA LEU A 243 4.38 6.48 -22.10
C LEU A 243 3.59 6.74 -20.81
N LEU A 244 4.26 7.20 -19.75
CA LEU A 244 3.65 7.48 -18.45
C LEU A 244 3.31 8.96 -18.27
N ALA A 245 4.22 9.84 -18.70
CA ALA A 245 4.08 11.29 -18.59
C ALA A 245 4.92 11.99 -19.66
N SER A 246 4.63 13.25 -19.91
CA SER A 246 5.40 14.04 -20.87
C SER A 246 5.40 15.54 -20.60
N ALA A 247 6.34 16.23 -21.24
CA ALA A 247 6.45 17.68 -21.20
C ALA A 247 6.99 18.26 -22.50
N LEU A 248 6.46 19.41 -22.90
CA LEU A 248 7.05 20.25 -23.93
C LEU A 248 8.31 20.93 -23.40
N ILE A 249 9.41 20.87 -24.15
CA ILE A 249 10.63 21.61 -23.84
C ILE A 249 10.58 22.95 -24.60
N PRO A 250 10.55 24.10 -23.90
CA PRO A 250 10.52 25.41 -24.56
C PRO A 250 11.69 25.58 -25.55
N SER A 251 11.39 25.97 -26.79
CA SER A 251 12.37 26.05 -27.87
C SER A 251 11.83 26.83 -29.07
N ASP A 252 12.62 27.78 -29.60
CA ASP A 252 12.23 28.57 -30.78
C ASP A 252 12.60 27.89 -32.10
N LYS A 253 13.59 26.98 -32.06
CA LYS A 253 14.18 26.36 -33.27
C LYS A 253 13.40 25.14 -33.74
N ALA A 254 13.08 24.25 -32.80
CA ALA A 254 12.44 22.97 -33.02
C ALA A 254 11.38 22.71 -31.94
N VAL A 255 10.41 21.84 -32.22
CA VAL A 255 9.44 21.36 -31.25
C VAL A 255 10.08 20.21 -30.46
N LEU A 256 10.81 20.56 -29.41
CA LEU A 256 11.45 19.60 -28.52
C LEU A 256 10.47 19.11 -27.46
N TRP A 257 10.47 17.81 -27.21
CA TRP A 257 9.55 17.15 -26.28
C TRP A 257 10.28 16.09 -25.49
N THR A 258 9.83 15.82 -24.27
CA THR A 258 10.35 14.72 -23.47
C THR A 258 9.22 13.85 -22.92
N GLY A 259 9.48 12.55 -22.87
CA GLY A 259 8.54 11.55 -22.36
C GLY A 259 9.21 10.59 -21.39
N VAL A 260 8.46 10.19 -20.37
CA VAL A 260 8.81 9.11 -19.43
C VAL A 260 8.21 7.81 -19.94
N PHE A 261 9.05 6.84 -20.27
CA PHE A 261 8.65 5.54 -20.82
C PHE A 261 8.91 4.41 -19.84
N SER A 262 8.06 3.36 -19.85
CA SER A 262 8.12 2.23 -18.92
C SER A 262 8.22 0.88 -19.65
N ALA A 263 9.05 -0.02 -19.10
CA ALA A 263 9.16 -1.42 -19.52
C ALA A 263 8.03 -2.30 -18.95
N GLN A 264 7.20 -1.78 -18.04
CA GLN A 264 6.19 -2.53 -17.27
C GLN A 264 6.77 -3.68 -16.43
N LYS A 265 8.03 -3.54 -15.98
CA LYS A 265 8.75 -4.50 -15.15
C LYS A 265 9.17 -3.84 -13.84
N LYS A 266 8.25 -3.72 -12.86
CA LYS A 266 8.48 -2.97 -11.61
C LYS A 266 9.68 -3.43 -10.76
N SER A 267 10.18 -4.66 -10.96
CA SER A 267 11.38 -5.16 -10.28
C SER A 267 12.70 -4.67 -10.90
N ASP A 268 12.66 -4.14 -12.13
CA ASP A 268 13.84 -3.65 -12.86
C ASP A 268 14.25 -2.26 -12.33
N PRO A 269 15.51 -2.06 -11.88
CA PRO A 269 15.99 -0.75 -11.43
C PRO A 269 16.01 0.31 -12.53
N GLU A 270 16.00 -0.07 -13.81
CA GLU A 270 15.90 0.81 -14.97
C GLU A 270 14.57 0.66 -15.73
N ASN A 271 13.52 0.26 -15.02
CA ASN A 271 12.18 0.07 -15.57
C ASN A 271 11.67 1.30 -16.34
N THR A 272 11.98 2.51 -15.87
CA THR A 272 11.59 3.77 -16.52
C THR A 272 12.77 4.49 -17.15
N ALA A 273 12.54 5.14 -18.29
CA ALA A 273 13.53 5.97 -18.98
C ALA A 273 12.91 7.30 -19.42
N LEU A 274 13.67 8.38 -19.25
CA LEU A 274 13.33 9.72 -19.70
C LEU A 274 14.11 10.01 -20.97
N ALA A 275 13.39 10.34 -22.03
CA ALA A 275 13.97 10.51 -23.35
C ALA A 275 13.50 11.81 -24.02
N VAL A 276 14.40 12.43 -24.79
CA VAL A 276 14.18 13.70 -25.48
C VAL A 276 14.01 13.45 -26.98
N TYR A 277 13.04 14.11 -27.60
CA TYR A 277 12.67 13.96 -29.01
C TYR A 277 12.58 15.32 -29.70
N ASP A 278 12.83 15.33 -31.01
CA ASP A 278 12.37 16.39 -31.92
C ASP A 278 11.13 15.90 -32.66
N ILE A 279 9.98 16.52 -32.37
CA ILE A 279 8.68 16.20 -32.98
C ILE A 279 8.21 17.28 -33.95
N SER A 280 9.15 18.07 -34.49
CA SER A 280 8.83 19.12 -35.47
C SER A 280 8.17 18.55 -36.73
N ASN A 281 8.61 17.36 -37.17
CA ASN A 281 8.19 16.73 -38.42
C ASN A 281 7.48 15.40 -38.16
N VAL A 282 6.22 15.48 -37.74
CA VAL A 282 5.29 14.33 -37.65
C VAL A 282 4.41 14.36 -38.90
N ASP A 283 4.79 13.64 -39.95
CA ASP A 283 4.15 13.73 -41.28
C ASP A 283 3.60 12.41 -41.83
N GLY A 284 3.85 11.31 -41.12
CA GLY A 284 3.45 9.95 -41.47
C GLY A 284 2.04 9.55 -41.09
N LYS A 285 1.81 8.25 -41.16
CA LYS A 285 0.59 7.55 -40.78
C LYS A 285 0.93 6.50 -39.71
N VAL A 286 -0.05 6.18 -38.87
CA VAL A 286 0.02 5.20 -37.79
C VAL A 286 -0.91 4.03 -38.07
N LYS A 287 -0.49 2.82 -37.72
CA LYS A 287 -1.27 1.61 -38.02
C LYS A 287 -2.50 1.54 -37.10
N GLY A 288 -3.66 1.27 -37.69
CA GLY A 288 -4.92 1.07 -36.94
C GLY A 288 -5.59 2.35 -36.43
N ILE A 289 -5.04 3.53 -36.72
CA ILE A 289 -5.64 4.84 -36.41
C ILE A 289 -5.95 5.54 -37.74
N ARG A 290 -7.20 5.99 -37.94
CA ARG A 290 -7.69 6.57 -39.21
C ARG A 290 -8.74 7.65 -38.99
N SER A 291 -9.01 8.44 -40.02
CA SER A 291 -10.13 9.39 -40.03
C SER A 291 -11.44 8.66 -40.37
N ASP A 292 -12.56 9.09 -39.80
CA ASP A 292 -13.91 8.58 -40.13
C ASP A 292 -14.27 8.76 -41.63
N SER A 293 -13.67 9.75 -42.28
CA SER A 293 -13.86 10.08 -43.69
C SER A 293 -13.11 9.17 -44.67
N ASP A 294 -12.23 8.29 -44.20
CA ASP A 294 -11.42 7.43 -45.07
C ASP A 294 -12.17 6.13 -45.39
N SER A 295 -12.96 6.17 -46.47
CA SER A 295 -13.61 4.98 -47.01
C SER A 295 -12.60 4.13 -47.80
N SER A 296 -12.26 2.96 -47.26
CA SER A 296 -11.37 1.92 -47.81
C SER A 296 -9.87 2.23 -47.79
N VAL A 297 -9.14 1.49 -46.95
CA VAL A 297 -7.68 1.37 -47.04
C VAL A 297 -7.41 0.31 -48.10
N SER A 298 -6.76 0.68 -49.21
CA SER A 298 -6.22 -0.30 -50.14
C SER A 298 -5.11 -1.08 -49.45
N SER A 299 -5.04 -2.39 -49.70
CA SER A 299 -4.09 -3.33 -49.09
C SER A 299 -2.60 -3.01 -49.36
N GLU A 300 -2.29 -1.92 -50.07
CA GLU A 300 -0.95 -1.48 -50.45
C GLU A 300 -0.34 -0.41 -49.52
N GLU A 301 -1.10 0.24 -48.62
CA GLU A 301 -0.56 1.26 -47.69
C GLU A 301 0.17 0.67 -46.44
N LEU A 302 0.45 -0.63 -46.43
CA LEU A 302 0.86 -1.38 -45.24
C LEU A 302 2.38 -1.48 -44.98
N GLN A 303 3.24 -0.65 -45.60
CA GLN A 303 4.69 -0.94 -45.63
C GLN A 303 5.64 -0.11 -44.76
N SER A 304 5.23 1.01 -44.15
CA SER A 304 6.06 1.60 -43.07
C SER A 304 5.28 2.59 -42.21
N GLU A 305 4.90 2.16 -41.01
CA GLU A 305 4.54 3.09 -39.93
C GLU A 305 5.77 3.95 -39.60
N GLU A 306 5.60 5.28 -39.61
CA GLU A 306 6.67 6.20 -39.28
C GLU A 306 7.03 6.06 -37.80
N ARG A 307 8.33 5.96 -37.50
CA ARG A 307 8.84 5.75 -36.14
C ARG A 307 9.79 6.88 -35.80
N ILE A 308 9.61 7.46 -34.62
CA ILE A 308 10.48 8.51 -34.10
C ILE A 308 11.32 7.90 -32.97
N GLN A 309 12.63 7.95 -33.14
CA GLN A 309 13.61 7.61 -32.10
C GLN A 309 13.91 8.85 -31.26
N PRO A 310 14.29 8.67 -29.98
CA PRO A 310 14.75 9.78 -29.18
C PRO A 310 16.07 10.33 -29.75
N LEU A 311 16.24 11.63 -29.62
CA LEU A 311 17.54 12.28 -29.78
C LEU A 311 18.52 11.72 -28.75
N GLU A 312 18.08 11.62 -27.48
CA GLU A 312 18.90 11.11 -26.38
C GLU A 312 18.02 10.51 -25.27
N VAL A 313 18.55 9.49 -24.56
CA VAL A 313 17.94 8.94 -23.34
C VAL A 313 18.71 9.47 -22.15
N VAL A 314 18.16 10.49 -21.51
CA VAL A 314 18.91 11.36 -20.59
C VAL A 314 18.91 10.87 -19.15
N PHE A 315 17.97 10.01 -18.77
CA PHE A 315 17.90 9.48 -17.42
C PHE A 315 17.14 8.16 -17.37
N LYS A 316 17.58 7.23 -16.52
CA LYS A 316 16.87 5.99 -16.24
C LYS A 316 16.72 5.82 -14.75
N TYR A 317 15.58 5.28 -14.35
CA TYR A 317 15.24 5.11 -12.94
C TYR A 317 14.19 4.03 -12.77
N LYS A 318 13.94 3.62 -11.53
CA LYS A 318 13.01 2.52 -11.23
C LYS A 318 11.54 2.92 -11.44
N SER A 319 11.18 4.14 -11.04
CA SER A 319 9.78 4.50 -10.74
C SER A 319 9.42 5.94 -11.13
N MET A 320 9.87 6.47 -12.27
CA MET A 320 9.44 7.81 -12.70
C MET A 320 7.94 7.81 -13.05
N SER A 321 7.19 8.79 -12.52
CA SER A 321 5.74 8.93 -12.72
C SER A 321 5.35 10.22 -13.46
N SER A 322 6.15 11.28 -13.36
CA SER A 322 5.83 12.60 -13.95
C SER A 322 7.07 13.32 -14.46
N VAL A 323 6.88 14.24 -15.41
CA VAL A 323 7.95 15.14 -15.88
C VAL A 323 7.40 16.52 -16.22
N THR A 324 8.18 17.57 -15.95
CA THR A 324 7.99 18.90 -16.53
C THR A 324 9.34 19.51 -16.90
N ALA A 325 9.35 20.44 -17.84
CA ALA A 325 10.57 20.98 -18.42
C ALA A 325 10.53 22.51 -18.49
N VAL A 326 11.67 23.14 -18.19
CA VAL A 326 11.91 24.57 -18.37
C VAL A 326 13.26 24.78 -19.04
N ARG A 327 13.40 25.87 -19.79
CA ARG A 327 14.67 26.27 -20.39
C ARG A 327 15.18 27.53 -19.70
N ASP A 328 16.45 27.51 -19.29
CA ASP A 328 17.16 28.66 -18.74
C ASP A 328 18.44 28.90 -19.54
N GLY A 329 18.39 29.87 -20.44
CA GLY A 329 19.44 30.09 -21.44
C GLY A 329 19.65 28.87 -22.35
N SER A 330 20.87 28.34 -22.38
CA SER A 330 21.21 27.13 -23.15
C SER A 330 20.85 25.83 -22.44
N TRP A 331 20.56 25.87 -21.13
CA TRP A 331 20.32 24.69 -20.31
C TRP A 331 18.85 24.31 -20.30
N ILE A 332 18.59 23.00 -20.27
CA ILE A 332 17.25 22.45 -20.07
C ILE A 332 17.21 21.89 -18.65
N VAL A 333 16.20 22.27 -17.87
CA VAL A 333 15.97 21.74 -16.53
C VAL A 333 14.72 20.88 -16.58
N LEU A 334 14.87 19.62 -16.21
CA LEU A 334 13.80 18.64 -16.10
C LEU A 334 13.52 18.40 -14.62
N PHE A 335 12.24 18.50 -14.25
CA PHE A 335 11.74 18.09 -12.93
C PHE A 335 10.97 16.79 -13.10
N ILE A 336 11.28 15.80 -12.29
CA ILE A 336 10.82 14.42 -12.44
C ILE A 336 10.21 13.98 -11.11
N GLY A 337 8.95 13.55 -11.13
CA GLY A 337 8.30 12.92 -9.98
C GLY A 337 8.42 11.40 -10.04
N THR A 338 8.32 10.74 -8.88
CA THR A 338 8.40 9.28 -8.79
C THR A 338 7.20 8.64 -8.07
N GLU A 339 6.96 7.35 -8.30
CA GLU A 339 5.93 6.55 -7.60
C GLU A 339 6.17 6.47 -6.08
N ASP A 340 7.42 6.66 -5.64
CA ASP A 340 7.85 6.69 -4.23
C ASP A 340 7.97 8.12 -3.64
N GLY A 341 7.42 9.13 -4.32
CA GLY A 341 7.27 10.47 -3.72
C GLY A 341 8.52 11.34 -3.72
N GLN A 342 9.43 11.13 -4.67
CA GLN A 342 10.59 11.97 -4.87
C GLN A 342 10.32 13.00 -5.97
N LEU A 343 10.84 14.22 -5.77
CA LEU A 343 11.01 15.20 -6.83
C LEU A 343 12.50 15.31 -7.15
N ILE A 344 12.87 14.97 -8.38
CA ILE A 344 14.24 14.96 -8.86
C ILE A 344 14.41 16.09 -9.88
N LYS A 345 15.48 16.86 -9.76
CA LYS A 345 15.92 17.83 -10.75
C LYS A 345 17.09 17.25 -11.55
N LEU A 346 16.98 17.34 -12.86
CA LEU A 346 18.04 16.98 -13.81
C LEU A 346 18.30 18.17 -14.74
N VAL A 347 19.57 18.53 -14.94
CA VAL A 347 19.96 19.61 -15.84
C VAL A 347 20.65 19.00 -17.04
N LEU A 348 20.28 19.43 -18.25
CA LEU A 348 20.89 19.01 -19.51
C LEU A 348 21.58 20.19 -20.18
N ASP A 349 22.72 19.93 -20.81
CA ASP A 349 23.39 20.89 -21.69
C ASP A 349 22.69 21.01 -23.06
N ASP A 350 23.28 21.82 -23.96
CA ASP A 350 22.77 22.07 -25.30
C ASP A 350 22.81 20.85 -26.24
N ARG A 351 23.57 19.82 -25.86
CA ARG A 351 23.68 18.52 -26.55
C ARG A 351 22.87 17.42 -25.83
N PHE A 352 22.04 17.81 -24.87
CA PHE A 352 21.23 16.91 -24.04
C PHE A 352 22.04 15.99 -23.12
N ASN A 353 23.31 16.28 -22.86
CA ASN A 353 24.07 15.51 -21.88
C ASN A 353 23.55 15.81 -20.47
N PRO A 354 23.19 14.77 -19.70
CA PRO A 354 22.69 14.96 -18.35
C PRO A 354 23.80 15.25 -17.35
N GLY A 355 23.57 16.24 -16.48
CA GLY A 355 24.30 16.40 -15.22
C GLY A 355 23.87 15.38 -14.16
N CYS A 356 24.36 15.53 -12.94
CA CYS A 356 23.95 14.66 -11.83
C CYS A 356 22.50 14.98 -11.38
N PRO A 357 21.63 13.97 -11.21
CA PRO A 357 20.29 14.17 -10.67
C PRO A 357 20.36 14.61 -9.22
N THR A 358 19.54 15.59 -8.84
CA THR A 358 19.44 16.11 -7.46
C THR A 358 18.04 15.88 -6.93
N VAL A 359 17.90 15.18 -5.80
CA VAL A 359 16.61 15.03 -5.12
C VAL A 359 16.29 16.33 -4.39
N LEU A 360 15.23 17.00 -4.81
CA LEU A 360 14.75 18.26 -4.24
C LEU A 360 13.76 18.05 -3.10
N TYR A 361 12.98 16.98 -3.19
CA TYR A 361 11.98 16.60 -2.20
C TYR A 361 11.90 15.09 -2.13
N ARG A 362 11.64 14.59 -0.92
CA ARG A 362 11.30 13.20 -0.64
C ARG A 362 10.18 13.23 0.39
N SER A 363 9.08 12.58 0.08
CA SER A 363 7.99 12.36 1.04
C SER A 363 8.45 11.41 2.14
N ASP A 364 8.03 11.65 3.39
CA ASP A 364 8.31 10.76 4.53
C ASP A 364 7.54 9.43 4.43
N VAL A 365 6.45 9.43 3.66
CA VAL A 365 5.65 8.26 3.28
C VAL A 365 5.76 8.10 1.78
N ASP A 366 6.05 6.90 1.28
CA ASP A 366 6.07 6.62 -0.16
C ASP A 366 4.70 7.01 -0.75
N GLN A 367 4.59 8.16 -1.40
CA GLN A 367 3.35 8.66 -1.98
C GLN A 367 3.62 9.09 -3.42
N GLU A 368 2.87 8.55 -4.38
CA GLU A 368 3.15 8.79 -5.80
C GLU A 368 2.98 10.27 -6.15
N VAL A 369 4.00 10.85 -6.81
CA VAL A 369 3.87 12.17 -7.43
C VAL A 369 2.93 12.06 -8.61
N PHE A 370 1.89 12.90 -8.62
CA PHE A 370 0.88 12.94 -9.66
C PHE A 370 1.53 13.11 -11.05
N PRO A 371 1.07 12.39 -12.09
CA PRO A 371 1.69 12.40 -13.43
C PRO A 371 1.84 13.78 -14.10
N LYS A 372 1.07 14.78 -13.65
CA LYS A 372 1.15 16.17 -14.13
C LYS A 372 1.75 17.09 -13.09
N MET A 373 2.68 17.94 -13.54
CA MET A 373 3.25 19.05 -12.78
C MET A 373 3.15 20.33 -13.62
N HIS A 374 2.79 21.44 -12.99
CA HIS A 374 2.64 22.71 -13.67
C HIS A 374 3.64 23.73 -13.14
N LEU A 375 4.35 24.40 -14.06
CA LEU A 375 5.08 25.61 -13.72
C LEU A 375 4.08 26.75 -13.53
N ASP A 376 4.40 27.68 -12.64
CA ASP A 376 3.62 28.89 -12.51
C ASP A 376 3.75 29.75 -13.77
N PRO A 377 2.63 30.15 -14.39
CA PRO A 377 2.63 30.89 -15.65
C PRO A 377 3.09 32.34 -15.51
N VAL A 378 3.14 32.89 -14.29
CA VAL A 378 3.54 34.27 -13.98
C VAL A 378 4.95 34.31 -13.41
N ASP A 379 5.30 33.39 -12.51
CA ASP A 379 6.65 33.26 -11.95
C ASP A 379 7.19 31.83 -12.10
N PHE A 380 7.83 31.56 -13.25
CA PHE A 380 8.40 30.24 -13.62
C PHE A 380 9.44 29.66 -12.65
N LYS A 381 9.80 30.37 -11.57
CA LYS A 381 10.57 29.83 -10.44
C LYS A 381 9.78 28.86 -9.59
N TYR A 382 8.45 28.88 -9.74
CA TYR A 382 7.51 28.09 -8.99
C TYR A 382 7.02 26.89 -9.77
N ILE A 383 6.97 25.74 -9.11
CA ILE A 383 6.38 24.51 -9.63
C ILE A 383 5.34 23.99 -8.64
N TYR A 384 4.18 23.63 -9.18
CA TYR A 384 3.07 23.03 -8.48
C TYR A 384 3.07 21.53 -8.68
N ILE A 385 3.05 20.81 -7.57
CA ILE A 385 3.15 19.35 -7.53
C ILE A 385 2.03 18.82 -6.66
N ALA A 386 1.30 17.84 -7.19
CA ALA A 386 0.34 17.06 -6.41
C ALA A 386 0.96 15.72 -6.03
N VAL A 387 0.70 15.27 -4.81
CA VAL A 387 1.11 13.96 -4.30
C VAL A 387 -0.17 13.20 -3.93
N MET A 388 -0.34 12.00 -4.48
CA MET A 388 -1.56 11.20 -4.30
C MET A 388 -1.58 10.53 -2.93
N ASN A 389 -2.78 10.38 -2.35
CA ASN A 389 -2.97 9.49 -1.21
C ASN A 389 -2.78 8.05 -1.67
N GLN A 390 -2.07 7.24 -0.87
CA GLN A 390 -2.11 5.80 -1.05
C GLN A 390 -3.26 5.20 -0.22
N GLU A 391 -4.09 4.38 -0.84
CA GLU A 391 -5.19 3.69 -0.15
C GLU A 391 -4.65 2.70 0.90
N PRO A 392 -5.29 2.60 2.07
CA PRO A 392 -4.96 1.56 3.05
C PRO A 392 -5.19 0.16 2.50
N GLU A 393 -4.19 -0.71 2.62
CA GLU A 393 -4.27 -2.11 2.19
C GLU A 393 -4.18 -3.05 3.41
N ILE A 394 -5.07 -4.04 3.48
CA ILE A 394 -5.02 -5.10 4.50
C ILE A 394 -4.34 -6.33 3.90
N LEU A 395 -3.19 -6.71 4.47
CA LEU A 395 -2.44 -7.90 4.03
C LEU A 395 -2.81 -9.15 4.87
N SER A 396 -2.97 -8.99 6.18
CA SER A 396 -3.36 -10.10 7.06
C SER A 396 -3.95 -9.65 8.40
N ILE A 397 -4.77 -10.51 8.99
CA ILE A 397 -5.34 -10.37 10.34
C ILE A 397 -5.01 -11.62 11.14
N GLN A 398 -4.44 -11.47 12.34
CA GLN A 398 -4.02 -12.59 13.16
C GLN A 398 -4.44 -12.43 14.64
N PRO A 399 -5.18 -13.41 15.20
CA PRO A 399 -5.76 -14.58 14.53
C PRO A 399 -6.95 -14.19 13.61
N ASN A 400 -7.21 -14.99 12.56
CA ASN A 400 -8.37 -14.82 11.68
C ASN A 400 -9.56 -15.71 12.07
N LYS A 401 -9.41 -16.59 13.07
CA LYS A 401 -10.49 -17.40 13.64
C LYS A 401 -10.65 -17.04 15.11
N VAL A 402 -11.88 -16.71 15.52
CA VAL A 402 -12.19 -16.19 16.86
C VAL A 402 -13.45 -16.83 17.41
N SER A 403 -13.70 -16.72 18.71
CA SER A 403 -14.98 -17.12 19.29
C SER A 403 -16.08 -16.11 18.96
N PHE A 404 -17.34 -16.53 18.97
CA PHE A 404 -18.50 -15.63 18.89
C PHE A 404 -18.55 -14.60 20.05
N HIS A 405 -17.78 -14.78 21.13
CA HIS A 405 -17.56 -13.74 22.15
C HIS A 405 -16.55 -12.64 21.75
N GLY A 406 -15.99 -12.71 20.55
CA GLY A 406 -14.97 -11.79 20.07
C GLY A 406 -13.55 -12.20 20.45
N ARG A 407 -12.61 -11.27 20.25
CA ARG A 407 -11.17 -11.45 20.55
C ARG A 407 -10.52 -10.12 20.85
N ASN A 408 -9.71 -10.07 21.90
CA ASN A 408 -8.93 -8.89 22.23
C ASN A 408 -7.55 -8.89 21.56
N ASN A 409 -7.01 -7.69 21.29
CA ASN A 409 -5.62 -7.51 20.87
C ASN A 409 -5.24 -8.26 19.57
N VAL A 410 -6.11 -8.15 18.57
CA VAL A 410 -5.90 -8.73 17.23
C VAL A 410 -4.91 -7.86 16.46
N LEU A 411 -3.92 -8.50 15.82
CA LEU A 411 -2.93 -7.81 15.00
C LEU A 411 -3.40 -7.77 13.54
N LEU A 412 -3.43 -6.59 12.95
CA LEU A 412 -3.59 -6.38 11.52
C LEU A 412 -2.25 -5.93 10.95
N LYS A 413 -1.82 -6.55 9.84
CA LYS A 413 -0.68 -6.10 9.03
C LYS A 413 -1.16 -5.64 7.67
N GLY A 414 -0.56 -4.58 7.17
CA GLY A 414 -1.02 -3.90 5.96
C GLY A 414 -0.03 -2.87 5.44
N ARG A 415 -0.55 -1.91 4.68
CA ARG A 415 0.18 -0.72 4.19
C ARG A 415 -0.69 0.51 4.37
N ASN A 416 -0.05 1.67 4.51
CA ASN A 416 -0.72 2.98 4.62
C ASN A 416 -1.75 3.04 5.75
N LEU A 417 -1.43 2.37 6.86
CA LEU A 417 -2.38 2.19 7.96
C LEU A 417 -2.47 3.39 8.90
N GLU A 418 -1.64 4.43 8.76
CA GLU A 418 -1.53 5.54 9.73
C GLU A 418 -2.81 6.38 9.88
N SER A 419 -3.64 6.44 8.84
CA SER A 419 -4.86 7.25 8.80
C SER A 419 -6.12 6.48 9.20
N ILE A 420 -5.99 5.19 9.55
CA ILE A 420 -7.10 4.34 9.99
C ILE A 420 -7.56 4.75 11.39
N THR A 421 -8.87 4.89 11.58
CA THR A 421 -9.48 5.27 12.86
C THR A 421 -10.13 4.10 13.58
N LYS A 422 -10.71 3.18 12.81
CA LYS A 422 -11.47 2.04 13.31
C LYS A 422 -11.49 0.92 12.27
N ILE A 423 -11.75 -0.28 12.72
CA ILE A 423 -12.00 -1.45 11.89
C ILE A 423 -13.50 -1.71 11.87
N ARG A 424 -14.09 -1.86 10.68
CA ARG A 424 -15.49 -2.20 10.49
C ARG A 424 -15.61 -3.68 10.14
N ILE A 425 -16.50 -4.36 10.85
CA ILE A 425 -16.70 -5.80 10.79
C ILE A 425 -18.17 -6.06 10.49
N GLN A 426 -18.45 -6.74 9.38
CA GLN A 426 -19.80 -7.02 8.90
C GLN A 426 -20.00 -8.53 8.72
N GLY A 427 -20.83 -9.13 9.56
CA GLY A 427 -21.27 -10.51 9.37
C GLY A 427 -22.22 -10.64 8.17
N PHE A 428 -22.15 -11.76 7.45
CA PHE A 428 -23.07 -12.05 6.34
C PHE A 428 -24.57 -11.97 6.71
N PRO A 429 -25.01 -12.46 7.89
CA PRO A 429 -26.39 -12.28 8.35
C PRO A 429 -26.64 -10.98 9.14
N ASP A 430 -25.61 -10.17 9.42
CA ASP A 430 -25.73 -8.98 10.27
C ASP A 430 -26.10 -7.74 9.44
N CYS A 431 -27.30 -7.19 9.66
CA CYS A 431 -27.75 -5.96 8.99
C CYS A 431 -26.98 -4.70 9.41
N ILE A 432 -26.29 -4.74 10.56
CA ILE A 432 -25.57 -3.61 11.15
C ILE A 432 -24.11 -4.01 11.34
N ALA A 433 -23.20 -3.31 10.66
CA ALA A 433 -21.77 -3.50 10.85
C ALA A 433 -21.33 -2.98 12.22
N LYS A 434 -20.41 -3.71 12.86
CA LYS A 434 -19.80 -3.32 14.14
C LYS A 434 -18.48 -2.63 13.88
N GLU A 435 -18.13 -1.67 14.73
CA GLU A 435 -16.90 -0.90 14.59
C GLU A 435 -16.03 -1.05 15.84
N SER A 436 -14.71 -1.10 15.64
CA SER A 436 -13.73 -1.27 16.69
C SER A 436 -12.59 -0.26 16.57
N PRO A 437 -12.27 0.52 17.61
CA PRO A 437 -11.16 1.46 17.57
C PRO A 437 -9.82 0.74 17.45
N VAL A 438 -8.85 1.43 16.82
CA VAL A 438 -7.48 0.93 16.64
C VAL A 438 -6.53 1.52 17.69
N PHE A 439 -5.45 0.80 17.99
CA PHE A 439 -4.37 1.20 18.89
C PHE A 439 -3.04 0.55 18.45
N ASP A 440 -1.91 0.95 19.03
CA ASP A 440 -0.56 0.49 18.67
C ASP A 440 -0.29 0.54 17.15
N GLN A 441 -0.58 1.69 16.56
CA GLN A 441 -0.64 1.91 15.12
C GLN A 441 0.71 2.39 14.54
N SER A 442 1.06 1.85 13.38
CA SER A 442 2.17 2.24 12.50
C SER A 442 1.69 2.28 11.04
N SER A 443 2.59 2.58 10.10
CA SER A 443 2.29 2.52 8.66
C SER A 443 1.99 1.11 8.14
N ASP A 444 2.52 0.08 8.80
CA ASP A 444 2.50 -1.32 8.37
C ASP A 444 1.70 -2.25 9.30
N SER A 445 1.32 -1.80 10.49
CA SER A 445 0.55 -2.61 11.43
C SER A 445 -0.34 -1.79 12.37
N LEU A 446 -1.39 -2.42 12.89
CA LEU A 446 -2.22 -1.88 13.96
C LEU A 446 -2.83 -2.99 14.80
N ARG A 447 -3.34 -2.65 15.98
CA ARG A 447 -4.11 -3.55 16.84
C ARG A 447 -5.53 -3.06 17.04
N PHE A 448 -6.45 -4.00 17.23
CA PHE A 448 -7.87 -3.72 17.49
C PHE A 448 -8.53 -4.87 18.24
N HIS A 449 -9.79 -4.68 18.64
CA HIS A 449 -10.62 -5.72 19.28
C HIS A 449 -11.69 -6.22 18.31
N ILE A 450 -11.88 -7.53 18.20
CA ILE A 450 -13.04 -8.09 17.50
C ILE A 450 -14.21 -8.18 18.50
N PRO A 451 -15.34 -7.49 18.25
CA PRO A 451 -16.49 -7.51 19.15
C PRO A 451 -17.24 -8.85 19.10
N PRO A 452 -18.12 -9.14 20.07
CA PRO A 452 -18.97 -10.33 20.05
C PRO A 452 -19.92 -10.36 18.83
N SER A 453 -20.23 -11.56 18.34
CA SER A 453 -21.20 -11.83 17.27
C SER A 453 -22.32 -12.76 17.74
N VAL A 454 -23.50 -12.61 17.14
CA VAL A 454 -24.64 -13.51 17.38
C VAL A 454 -24.52 -14.78 16.51
N SER A 455 -23.86 -14.67 15.36
CA SER A 455 -23.62 -15.78 14.43
C SER A 455 -22.22 -16.36 14.55
N LYS A 456 -22.05 -17.60 14.09
CA LYS A 456 -20.79 -18.34 14.05
C LYS A 456 -20.29 -18.47 12.60
N ASP A 457 -20.34 -17.36 11.89
CA ASP A 457 -20.08 -17.29 10.45
C ASP A 457 -18.86 -16.42 10.13
N ALA A 458 -18.49 -16.41 8.85
CA ALA A 458 -17.51 -15.48 8.32
C ALA A 458 -18.05 -14.04 8.37
N ALA A 459 -17.19 -13.11 8.78
CA ALA A 459 -17.45 -11.68 8.76
C ALA A 459 -16.38 -10.97 7.93
N LYS A 460 -16.84 -10.06 7.09
CA LYS A 460 -16.01 -9.19 6.27
C LYS A 460 -15.42 -8.09 7.13
N VAL A 461 -14.15 -7.78 6.93
CA VAL A 461 -13.40 -6.77 7.68
C VAL A 461 -12.78 -5.77 6.72
N CYS A 462 -12.93 -4.49 7.03
CA CYS A 462 -12.22 -3.41 6.35
C CYS A 462 -11.72 -2.35 7.33
N ALA A 463 -10.73 -1.59 6.88
CA ALA A 463 -10.14 -0.50 7.63
C ALA A 463 -10.88 0.80 7.30
N VAL A 464 -11.31 1.54 8.32
CA VAL A 464 -12.12 2.75 8.16
C VAL A 464 -11.29 3.99 8.45
N THR A 465 -11.26 4.87 7.46
CA THR A 465 -10.61 6.16 7.49
C THR A 465 -11.51 7.24 8.10
N VAL A 466 -10.97 8.43 8.36
CA VAL A 466 -11.70 9.56 8.99
C VAL A 466 -12.94 9.99 8.21
N ASP A 467 -12.92 9.84 6.88
CA ASP A 467 -14.04 10.12 5.98
C ASP A 467 -15.16 9.06 6.04
N GLY A 468 -15.00 7.99 6.84
CA GLY A 468 -15.96 6.92 7.02
C GLY A 468 -15.96 5.85 5.93
N ARG A 469 -15.09 5.98 4.93
CA ARG A 469 -14.90 4.98 3.86
C ARG A 469 -14.17 3.74 4.37
N CYS A 470 -14.39 2.64 3.66
CA CYS A 470 -13.99 1.29 4.03
C CYS A 470 -12.97 0.80 2.99
N HIS A 471 -11.74 0.53 3.46
CA HIS A 471 -10.58 0.20 2.63
C HIS A 471 -10.06 -1.19 2.96
N GLY A 472 -9.59 -1.89 1.93
CA GLY A 472 -9.18 -3.28 2.02
C GLY A 472 -10.34 -4.26 2.28
N ASP A 473 -10.06 -5.54 2.07
CA ASP A 473 -11.00 -6.63 2.28
C ASP A 473 -10.29 -7.81 2.95
N SER A 474 -10.82 -8.26 4.08
CA SER A 474 -10.33 -9.45 4.77
C SER A 474 -11.47 -10.17 5.47
N ILE A 475 -11.23 -11.41 5.88
CA ILE A 475 -12.26 -12.26 6.49
C ILE A 475 -11.79 -12.74 7.86
N VAL A 476 -12.66 -12.61 8.85
CA VAL A 476 -12.53 -13.26 10.16
C VAL A 476 -13.69 -14.23 10.36
N THR A 477 -13.41 -15.38 10.97
CA THR A 477 -14.41 -16.44 11.17
C THR A 477 -14.77 -16.55 12.64
N TYR A 478 -16.04 -16.34 12.97
CA TYR A 478 -16.57 -16.59 14.31
C TYR A 478 -16.83 -18.09 14.51
N SER A 479 -16.45 -18.62 15.67
CA SER A 479 -16.53 -20.03 16.03
C SER A 479 -17.17 -20.23 17.40
N SER A 480 -17.52 -21.48 17.70
CA SER A 480 -18.03 -21.85 19.02
C SER A 480 -17.01 -21.61 20.13
N LEU A 481 -17.49 -21.57 21.37
CA LEU A 481 -16.62 -21.59 22.55
C LEU A 481 -15.73 -22.86 22.56
N PRO A 482 -14.54 -22.80 23.17
CA PRO A 482 -13.74 -23.98 23.44
C PRO A 482 -14.39 -24.84 24.51
N SER A 483 -14.11 -26.14 24.48
CA SER A 483 -14.48 -27.06 25.56
C SER A 483 -13.23 -27.70 26.14
N CYS A 484 -13.04 -27.63 27.46
CA CYS A 484 -11.92 -28.27 28.14
C CYS A 484 -12.33 -29.65 28.64
N THR A 485 -11.59 -30.68 28.25
CA THR A 485 -11.80 -32.06 28.71
C THR A 485 -10.84 -32.46 29.83
N GLY A 486 -9.77 -31.70 30.02
CA GLY A 486 -8.86 -31.85 31.14
C GLY A 486 -7.46 -31.32 30.84
N ILE A 487 -6.59 -31.43 31.84
CA ILE A 487 -5.16 -31.07 31.75
C ILE A 487 -4.28 -32.28 32.00
N GLN A 488 -3.11 -32.28 31.39
CA GLN A 488 -2.06 -33.25 31.65
C GLN A 488 -0.71 -32.51 31.73
N PRO A 489 0.07 -32.69 32.81
CA PRO A 489 -0.27 -33.37 34.07
C PRO A 489 -1.23 -32.57 34.98
N LYS A 490 -1.86 -33.26 35.96
CA LYS A 490 -2.79 -32.66 36.94
C LYS A 490 -2.13 -32.18 38.24
N VAL A 491 -0.86 -32.54 38.43
CA VAL A 491 -0.07 -32.19 39.61
C VAL A 491 1.08 -31.30 39.15
N ASN A 492 1.40 -30.27 39.90
CA ASN A 492 2.52 -29.38 39.70
C ASN A 492 3.34 -29.27 41.00
N TRP A 493 4.56 -28.76 40.89
CA TRP A 493 5.41 -28.44 42.03
C TRP A 493 5.40 -26.93 42.32
N LYS A 494 5.67 -26.57 43.57
CA LYS A 494 5.54 -25.20 44.09
C LYS A 494 6.39 -24.17 43.37
N SER A 495 7.59 -24.51 42.93
CA SER A 495 8.45 -23.58 42.20
C SER A 495 7.97 -23.24 40.78
N GLY A 496 7.00 -23.98 40.22
CA GLY A 496 6.46 -23.70 38.89
C GLY A 496 7.42 -24.02 37.73
N GLY A 497 7.06 -23.60 36.51
CA GLY A 497 7.81 -23.90 35.29
C GLY A 497 7.44 -25.23 34.61
N ARG A 498 6.44 -25.96 35.12
CA ARG A 498 5.95 -27.20 34.50
C ARG A 498 5.13 -26.88 33.26
N LYS A 499 5.40 -27.57 32.16
CA LYS A 499 4.59 -27.48 30.94
C LYS A 499 3.31 -28.30 31.11
N ILE A 500 2.17 -27.63 31.06
CA ILE A 500 0.85 -28.24 31.19
C ILE A 500 0.16 -28.19 29.83
N HIS A 501 -0.25 -29.36 29.35
CA HIS A 501 -1.07 -29.51 28.16
C HIS A 501 -2.55 -29.46 28.54
N VAL A 502 -3.32 -28.61 27.88
CA VAL A 502 -4.79 -28.54 28.02
C VAL A 502 -5.45 -29.23 26.82
N ARG A 503 -6.30 -30.20 27.10
CA ARG A 503 -7.01 -30.99 26.09
C ARG A 503 -8.44 -30.48 25.91
N GLY A 504 -8.91 -30.54 24.67
CA GLY A 504 -10.30 -30.25 24.36
C GLY A 504 -10.55 -29.87 22.91
N THR A 505 -11.57 -29.07 22.64
CA THR A 505 -11.97 -28.66 21.28
C THR A 505 -12.01 -27.13 21.14
N ASN A 506 -11.85 -26.65 19.89
CA ASN A 506 -11.73 -25.22 19.52
C ASN A 506 -10.67 -24.46 20.35
N MET A 507 -9.57 -25.11 20.70
CA MET A 507 -8.55 -24.52 21.58
C MET A 507 -7.81 -23.34 20.93
N GLU A 508 -7.87 -23.21 19.61
CA GLU A 508 -7.27 -22.11 18.85
C GLU A 508 -7.87 -20.73 19.17
N VAL A 509 -9.08 -20.67 19.75
CA VAL A 509 -9.71 -19.39 20.14
C VAL A 509 -9.40 -18.96 21.58
N VAL A 510 -8.65 -19.76 22.35
CA VAL A 510 -8.28 -19.45 23.74
C VAL A 510 -7.18 -18.38 23.76
N GLU A 511 -7.43 -17.28 24.47
CA GLU A 511 -6.49 -16.17 24.58
C GLU A 511 -5.39 -16.41 25.61
N SER A 512 -5.78 -16.97 26.76
CA SER A 512 -4.92 -17.24 27.90
C SER A 512 -5.64 -18.15 28.90
N ILE A 513 -4.90 -18.61 29.92
CA ILE A 513 -5.43 -19.39 31.05
C ILE A 513 -5.41 -18.52 32.29
N VAL A 514 -6.52 -18.47 33.02
CA VAL A 514 -6.67 -17.70 34.25
C VAL A 514 -6.64 -18.67 35.43
N VAL A 515 -5.82 -18.35 36.43
CA VAL A 515 -5.82 -19.06 37.71
C VAL A 515 -6.78 -18.36 38.67
N ARG A 516 -7.94 -18.97 38.97
CA ARG A 516 -9.05 -18.32 39.67
C ARG A 516 -8.68 -17.72 41.03
N GLN A 517 -7.83 -18.41 41.79
CA GLN A 517 -7.44 -17.98 43.14
C GLN A 517 -6.56 -16.73 43.15
N SER A 518 -5.78 -16.50 42.09
CA SER A 518 -4.84 -15.38 42.01
C SER A 518 -5.21 -14.35 40.94
N ASN A 519 -6.25 -14.61 40.14
CA ASN A 519 -6.58 -13.89 38.91
C ASN A 519 -5.37 -13.67 37.99
N LYS A 520 -4.36 -14.55 38.07
CA LYS A 520 -3.16 -14.46 37.25
C LYS A 520 -3.44 -15.04 35.88
N GLU A 521 -3.15 -14.26 34.83
CA GLU A 521 -3.25 -14.70 33.45
C GLU A 521 -1.93 -15.31 32.96
N LEU A 522 -2.03 -16.52 32.41
CA LEU A 522 -0.95 -17.31 31.88
C LEU A 522 -1.06 -17.31 30.36
N LYS A 523 -0.03 -16.79 29.69
CA LYS A 523 0.04 -16.81 28.22
C LYS A 523 0.07 -18.27 27.74
N THR A 524 -0.87 -18.61 26.86
CA THR A 524 -0.92 -19.90 26.19
C THR A 524 -0.05 -19.88 24.94
N GLN A 525 0.48 -21.04 24.58
CA GLN A 525 1.10 -21.27 23.28
C GLN A 525 0.26 -22.31 22.53
N PHE A 526 -0.23 -21.94 21.37
CA PHE A 526 -1.05 -22.80 20.51
C PHE A 526 -0.17 -23.51 19.49
N ASN A 527 -0.31 -24.84 19.40
CA ASN A 527 0.36 -25.63 18.38
C ASN A 527 -0.62 -25.92 17.23
N THR A 528 -0.39 -25.27 16.08
CA THR A 528 -1.22 -25.44 14.88
C THR A 528 -1.22 -26.86 14.31
N ASN A 529 -0.18 -27.65 14.56
CA ASN A 529 -0.05 -29.00 14.01
C ASN A 529 -0.89 -30.04 14.77
N THR A 530 -1.05 -29.86 16.09
CA THR A 530 -1.80 -30.80 16.94
C THR A 530 -3.17 -30.28 17.36
N GLY A 531 -3.43 -28.98 17.22
CA GLY A 531 -4.68 -28.36 17.68
C GLY A 531 -4.74 -28.15 19.21
N ASP A 532 -3.59 -28.26 19.88
CA ASP A 532 -3.48 -28.24 21.33
C ASP A 532 -2.93 -26.90 21.85
N ILE A 533 -3.35 -26.50 23.06
CA ILE A 533 -2.73 -25.40 23.80
C ILE A 533 -1.95 -25.94 25.00
N TRP A 534 -0.85 -25.28 25.30
CA TRP A 534 -0.08 -25.54 26.51
C TRP A 534 0.37 -24.24 27.16
N PHE A 535 0.73 -24.32 28.44
CA PHE A 535 1.23 -23.18 29.22
C PHE A 535 2.26 -23.65 30.24
N HIS A 536 3.07 -22.72 30.74
CA HIS A 536 3.98 -22.98 31.86
C HIS A 536 3.36 -22.45 33.16
N THR A 537 3.43 -23.28 34.20
CA THR A 537 3.00 -22.90 35.56
C THR A 537 3.94 -21.85 36.14
N HIS A 538 3.44 -21.08 37.11
CA HIS A 538 4.26 -20.11 37.86
C HIS A 538 4.43 -20.58 39.31
N PRO A 539 5.42 -20.03 40.04
CA PRO A 539 5.54 -20.26 41.46
C PRO A 539 4.24 -19.91 42.20
N TYR A 540 3.81 -20.76 43.14
CA TYR A 540 2.58 -20.54 43.89
C TYR A 540 2.66 -21.13 45.31
N GLU A 541 2.55 -20.25 46.32
CA GLU A 541 2.64 -20.60 47.74
C GLU A 541 1.28 -20.65 48.46
N GLY A 542 0.17 -20.45 47.73
CA GLY A 542 -1.18 -20.50 48.28
C GLY A 542 -1.70 -21.93 48.46
N ASN A 543 -3.03 -22.09 48.44
CA ASN A 543 -3.69 -23.39 48.58
C ASN A 543 -3.18 -24.43 47.57
N ASN A 544 -2.99 -25.66 48.00
CA ASN A 544 -2.49 -26.73 47.13
C ASN A 544 -3.40 -27.03 45.93
N LEU A 545 -4.64 -26.55 45.87
CA LEU A 545 -5.53 -26.71 44.73
C LEU A 545 -5.82 -25.37 44.08
N VAL A 546 -5.57 -25.25 42.78
CA VAL A 546 -5.95 -24.10 41.97
C VAL A 546 -6.93 -24.49 40.86
N HIS A 547 -7.90 -23.62 40.59
CA HIS A 547 -8.90 -23.81 39.54
C HIS A 547 -8.46 -23.03 38.29
N LEU A 548 -8.32 -23.74 37.16
CA LEU A 548 -7.96 -23.14 35.88
C LEU A 548 -9.21 -22.81 35.07
N MET A 549 -9.21 -21.63 34.47
CA MET A 549 -10.25 -21.16 33.57
C MET A 549 -9.64 -20.74 32.22
N LEU A 550 -10.36 -20.96 31.12
CA LEU A 550 -9.96 -20.50 29.78
C LEU A 550 -10.54 -19.11 29.53
N LYS A 551 -9.71 -18.14 29.15
CA LYS A 551 -10.15 -16.80 28.74
C LYS A 551 -10.37 -16.74 27.24
N VAL A 552 -11.55 -16.28 26.82
CA VAL A 552 -12.00 -16.22 25.43
C VAL A 552 -12.77 -14.92 25.23
N GLY A 553 -12.15 -13.93 24.58
CA GLY A 553 -12.70 -12.57 24.50
C GLY A 553 -12.94 -11.99 25.89
N ASN A 554 -14.19 -11.59 26.17
CA ASN A 554 -14.62 -11.08 27.47
C ASN A 554 -15.26 -12.14 28.38
N SER A 555 -15.16 -13.42 28.00
CA SER A 555 -15.72 -14.55 28.75
C SER A 555 -14.62 -15.44 29.33
N THR A 556 -14.93 -16.10 30.44
CA THR A 556 -14.08 -17.13 31.04
C THR A 556 -14.85 -18.42 31.21
N LEU A 557 -14.24 -19.56 30.89
CA LEU A 557 -14.84 -20.88 30.98
C LEU A 557 -14.09 -21.75 31.99
N ASP A 558 -14.81 -22.53 32.79
CA ASP A 558 -14.19 -23.52 33.68
C ASP A 558 -13.48 -24.61 32.87
N CYS A 559 -12.37 -25.11 33.42
CA CYS A 559 -11.57 -26.14 32.76
C CYS A 559 -11.21 -27.29 33.70
N ALA A 560 -10.17 -27.14 34.51
CA ALA A 560 -9.68 -28.22 35.35
C ALA A 560 -8.94 -27.70 36.58
N ASP A 561 -8.76 -28.59 37.54
CA ASP A 561 -8.02 -28.30 38.76
C ASP A 561 -6.57 -28.75 38.62
N LEU A 562 -5.66 -27.92 39.11
CA LEU A 562 -4.24 -28.18 39.16
C LEU A 562 -3.78 -28.19 40.62
N THR A 563 -3.15 -29.28 41.03
CA THR A 563 -2.68 -29.45 42.41
C THR A 563 -1.20 -29.10 42.53
N TYR A 564 -0.84 -28.13 43.36
CA TYR A 564 0.54 -27.82 43.73
C TYR A 564 1.00 -28.68 44.90
N GLN A 565 2.19 -29.27 44.76
CA GLN A 565 2.88 -30.08 45.76
C GLN A 565 4.30 -29.54 46.01
N ALA A 566 4.95 -30.02 47.07
CA ALA A 566 6.33 -29.67 47.36
C ALA A 566 7.26 -30.05 46.19
N ASP A 567 8.34 -29.28 46.03
CA ASP A 567 9.36 -29.56 45.03
C ASP A 567 10.07 -30.90 45.34
N PRO A 568 10.49 -31.66 44.31
CA PRO A 568 11.16 -32.93 44.48
C PRO A 568 12.53 -32.70 45.11
N VAL A 569 12.80 -33.45 46.17
CA VAL A 569 14.05 -33.35 46.91
C VAL A 569 14.96 -34.47 46.46
N PHE A 570 16.02 -34.10 45.76
CA PHE A 570 17.13 -35.00 45.46
C PHE A 570 18.06 -35.07 46.68
N ILE A 571 18.66 -36.23 46.93
CA ILE A 571 19.44 -36.47 48.16
C ILE A 571 20.87 -36.95 47.88
N GLY A 572 21.23 -37.13 46.60
CA GLY A 572 22.56 -37.54 46.17
C GLY A 572 22.51 -38.41 44.93
N PHE A 573 23.67 -38.80 44.40
CA PHE A 573 23.76 -39.67 43.24
C PHE A 573 24.84 -40.73 43.43
N THR A 574 24.78 -41.80 42.64
CA THR A 574 25.82 -42.81 42.53
C THR A 574 26.08 -43.10 41.06
N THR A 575 27.33 -43.38 40.71
CA THR A 575 27.75 -43.66 39.33
C THR A 575 28.38 -45.05 39.24
N THR A 576 28.04 -45.78 38.18
CA THR A 576 28.62 -47.10 37.90
C THR A 576 29.12 -47.13 36.46
N GLN A 577 30.37 -47.53 36.26
CA GLN A 577 30.95 -47.71 34.92
C GLN A 577 30.33 -48.95 34.26
N ILE A 578 29.78 -48.78 33.06
CA ILE A 578 29.24 -49.88 32.24
C ILE A 578 29.86 -49.79 30.83
N GLY A 579 30.95 -50.52 30.61
CA GLY A 579 31.74 -50.42 29.38
C GLY A 579 32.38 -49.02 29.27
N ASN A 580 32.15 -48.34 28.14
CA ASN A 580 32.63 -46.96 27.90
C ASN A 580 31.66 -45.88 28.39
N ASP A 581 30.53 -46.26 28.99
CA ASP A 581 29.49 -45.34 29.44
C ASP A 581 29.36 -45.37 30.97
N ILE A 582 28.76 -44.32 31.53
CA ILE A 582 28.46 -44.22 32.96
C ILE A 582 26.96 -44.27 33.17
N LEU A 583 26.51 -45.21 34.02
CA LEU A 583 25.15 -45.22 34.55
C LEU A 583 25.11 -44.34 35.80
N VAL A 584 24.27 -43.31 35.75
CA VAL A 584 24.02 -42.40 36.87
C VAL A 584 22.68 -42.76 37.50
N ILE A 585 22.70 -43.00 38.81
CA ILE A 585 21.50 -43.20 39.63
C ILE A 585 21.39 -42.02 40.59
N LEU A 586 20.49 -41.09 40.29
CA LEU A 586 20.18 -39.93 41.12
C LEU A 586 19.08 -40.31 42.11
N LYS A 587 19.39 -40.29 43.41
CA LYS A 587 18.46 -40.63 44.49
C LYS A 587 17.58 -39.43 44.83
N LYS A 588 16.29 -39.69 45.07
CA LYS A 588 15.31 -38.69 45.48
C LYS A 588 14.35 -39.22 46.53
N ASN A 589 13.73 -38.30 47.26
CA ASN A 589 12.60 -38.63 48.12
C ASN A 589 11.39 -39.08 47.29
N ALA A 590 10.54 -39.90 47.90
CA ALA A 590 9.26 -40.28 47.29
C ALA A 590 8.38 -39.05 47.11
N ASP A 591 7.78 -38.93 45.93
CA ASP A 591 6.82 -37.89 45.59
C ASP A 591 5.72 -38.45 44.69
N THR A 592 4.66 -37.67 44.49
CA THR A 592 3.53 -38.02 43.60
C THR A 592 3.46 -37.10 42.38
N LEU A 593 4.59 -36.53 41.96
CA LEU A 593 4.64 -35.58 40.84
C LEU A 593 4.54 -36.27 39.48
N ASN A 594 4.78 -37.59 39.42
CA ASN A 594 4.78 -38.40 38.19
C ASN A 594 5.57 -37.70 37.07
N LEU A 595 6.86 -37.46 37.31
CA LEU A 595 7.75 -36.79 36.37
C LEU A 595 7.94 -37.63 35.10
N SER A 596 7.84 -36.99 33.95
CA SER A 596 8.21 -37.56 32.65
C SER A 596 9.70 -37.35 32.36
N THR A 597 10.27 -38.16 31.48
CA THR A 597 11.65 -38.00 30.98
C THR A 597 11.85 -36.65 30.27
N ASP A 598 10.81 -36.07 29.70
CA ASP A 598 10.88 -34.77 29.01
C ASP A 598 10.88 -33.57 29.99
N GLU A 599 10.64 -33.81 31.27
CA GLU A 599 10.51 -32.74 32.29
C GLU A 599 11.77 -32.57 33.16
N VAL A 600 12.74 -33.47 33.01
CA VAL A 600 13.98 -33.47 33.78
C VAL A 600 15.15 -33.46 32.81
N LYS A 601 16.09 -32.53 33.00
CA LYS A 601 17.37 -32.58 32.30
C LYS A 601 18.46 -32.86 33.33
N VAL A 602 19.29 -33.86 33.03
CA VAL A 602 20.44 -34.22 33.86
C VAL A 602 21.69 -34.11 33.00
N SER A 603 22.69 -33.42 33.52
CA SER A 603 24.00 -33.35 32.87
C SER A 603 25.10 -33.70 33.88
N GLY A 604 26.13 -34.39 33.41
CA GLY A 604 27.37 -34.59 34.16
C GLY A 604 28.40 -33.56 33.75
N LEU A 605 29.14 -33.02 34.71
CA LEU A 605 30.29 -32.15 34.51
C LEU A 605 31.56 -32.94 34.79
N GLN A 606 32.49 -32.95 33.85
CA GLN A 606 33.86 -33.41 34.05
C GLN A 606 34.78 -32.23 33.71
N GLU A 607 35.56 -31.77 34.68
CA GLU A 607 36.26 -30.48 34.63
C GLU A 607 35.30 -29.33 34.29
N ASP A 608 35.47 -28.67 33.13
CA ASP A 608 34.60 -27.58 32.63
C ASP A 608 33.66 -28.02 31.49
N GLN A 609 33.63 -29.32 31.15
CA GLN A 609 32.85 -29.84 30.03
C GLN A 609 31.56 -30.51 30.50
N GLU A 610 30.43 -30.08 29.91
CA GLU A 610 29.10 -30.62 30.20
C GLU A 610 28.74 -31.77 29.25
N TYR A 611 28.33 -32.89 29.82
CA TYR A 611 27.88 -34.09 29.12
C TYR A 611 26.42 -34.37 29.44
N GLU A 612 25.59 -34.49 28.41
CA GLU A 612 24.17 -34.81 28.58
C GLU A 612 23.99 -36.24 29.09
N CYS A 613 23.18 -36.39 30.14
CA CYS A 613 22.77 -37.69 30.67
C CYS A 613 21.42 -38.08 30.05
N VAL A 614 21.44 -39.07 29.16
CA VAL A 614 20.23 -39.54 28.48
C VAL A 614 19.41 -40.36 29.48
N LEU A 615 18.21 -39.89 29.82
CA LEU A 615 17.33 -40.54 30.78
C LEU A 615 16.86 -41.91 30.27
N GLU A 616 17.00 -42.93 31.10
CA GLU A 616 16.51 -44.29 30.81
C GLU A 616 15.17 -44.54 31.48
N SER A 617 15.01 -44.14 32.75
CA SER A 617 13.74 -44.25 33.46
C SER A 617 13.70 -43.39 34.72
N ILE A 618 12.48 -43.10 35.17
CA ILE A 618 12.19 -42.36 36.41
C ILE A 618 11.39 -43.29 37.31
N ALA A 619 11.94 -43.60 38.49
CA ALA A 619 11.30 -44.37 39.54
C ALA A 619 10.88 -43.46 40.72
N SER A 620 10.12 -44.01 41.67
CA SER A 620 9.61 -43.26 42.83
C SER A 620 10.72 -42.71 43.73
N LEU A 621 11.88 -43.38 43.81
CA LEU A 621 13.00 -43.01 44.69
C LEU A 621 14.30 -42.71 43.95
N ALA A 622 14.32 -42.87 42.62
CA ALA A 622 15.53 -42.66 41.84
C ALA A 622 15.23 -42.26 40.38
N ILE A 623 16.17 -41.56 39.77
CA ILE A 623 16.22 -41.29 38.33
C ILE A 623 17.46 -41.97 37.77
N MET A 624 17.31 -42.72 36.68
CA MET A 624 18.40 -43.43 36.03
C MET A 624 18.66 -42.82 34.65
N CYS A 625 19.91 -42.47 34.39
CA CYS A 625 20.33 -41.91 33.10
C CYS A 625 21.75 -42.35 32.73
N LYS A 626 22.09 -42.26 31.45
CA LYS A 626 23.35 -42.75 30.90
C LYS A 626 24.13 -41.63 30.22
N ILE A 627 25.41 -41.50 30.58
CA ILE A 627 26.35 -40.59 29.93
C ILE A 627 27.29 -41.43 29.05
N LYS A 628 27.40 -41.08 27.77
CA LYS A 628 28.20 -41.83 26.80
C LYS A 628 29.65 -41.35 26.74
N ALA A 629 30.58 -42.29 26.59
CA ALA A 629 32.00 -42.03 26.28
C ALA A 629 32.74 -41.16 27.32
N VAL A 630 32.49 -41.39 28.62
CA VAL A 630 33.11 -40.66 29.73
C VAL A 630 33.69 -41.64 30.76
N ILE A 631 34.83 -41.28 31.36
CA ILE A 631 35.56 -42.12 32.34
C ILE A 631 35.06 -41.88 33.77
N HIS A 632 34.75 -40.63 34.14
CA HIS A 632 34.16 -40.26 35.43
C HIS A 632 33.51 -38.87 35.35
N VAL A 633 32.68 -38.52 36.35
CA VAL A 633 31.97 -37.23 36.44
C VAL A 633 32.27 -36.61 37.80
N ASP A 634 32.64 -35.33 37.84
CA ASP A 634 32.99 -34.59 39.07
C ASP A 634 31.75 -34.09 39.81
N SER A 635 30.77 -33.59 39.04
CA SER A 635 29.49 -33.10 39.57
C SER A 635 28.34 -33.34 38.59
N LEU A 636 27.11 -33.36 39.10
CA LEU A 636 25.89 -33.53 38.34
C LEU A 636 25.03 -32.28 38.47
N THR A 637 24.55 -31.76 37.35
CA THR A 637 23.54 -30.71 37.32
C THR A 637 22.18 -31.31 36.93
N THR A 638 21.15 -30.86 37.62
CA THR A 638 19.77 -31.27 37.33
C THR A 638 18.94 -30.01 37.15
N MET A 639 18.31 -29.88 35.98
CA MET A 639 17.35 -28.82 35.70
C MET A 639 15.93 -29.37 35.69
N LYS A 640 15.04 -28.62 36.35
CA LYS A 640 13.61 -28.88 36.40
C LYS A 640 12.85 -27.55 36.28
N GLY A 641 12.23 -27.30 35.13
CA GLY A 641 11.74 -25.95 34.81
C GLY A 641 12.90 -24.94 34.89
N ASP A 642 12.75 -23.91 35.72
CA ASP A 642 13.78 -22.87 35.93
C ASP A 642 14.70 -23.15 37.14
N THR A 643 14.56 -24.30 37.81
CA THR A 643 15.35 -24.63 39.01
C THR A 643 16.56 -25.50 38.65
N LEU A 644 17.76 -25.04 38.99
CA LEU A 644 19.03 -25.75 38.84
C LEU A 644 19.53 -26.25 40.20
N SER A 645 19.84 -27.55 40.29
CA SER A 645 20.51 -28.14 41.44
C SER A 645 21.84 -28.76 41.00
N VAL A 646 22.91 -28.54 41.78
CA VAL A 646 24.26 -29.05 41.52
C VAL A 646 24.69 -29.99 42.64
N TRP A 647 25.22 -31.15 42.29
CA TRP A 647 25.63 -32.22 43.21
C TRP A 647 27.08 -32.61 42.95
N CYS A 648 27.94 -32.63 43.97
CA CYS A 648 29.36 -32.95 43.79
C CYS A 648 29.70 -34.34 44.37
N TYR A 649 30.62 -35.05 43.73
CA TYR A 649 30.99 -36.42 44.10
C TYR A 649 31.74 -36.51 45.45
N GLN A 650 32.47 -35.45 45.81
CA GLN A 650 33.14 -35.27 47.11
C GLN A 650 33.10 -33.79 47.54
N GLU A 651 33.02 -33.52 48.84
CA GLU A 651 33.16 -32.17 49.40
C GLU A 651 34.54 -31.60 49.01
N GLY A 652 34.59 -30.73 48.00
CA GLY A 652 35.81 -30.01 47.61
C GLY A 652 36.14 -29.90 46.11
N ARG A 653 35.43 -30.61 45.22
CA ARG A 653 35.62 -30.51 43.74
C ARG A 653 34.38 -29.99 42.99
N CYS A 654 33.70 -28.98 43.53
CA CYS A 654 32.70 -28.25 42.74
C CYS A 654 33.42 -27.14 41.94
N PRO A 655 33.06 -26.87 40.68
CA PRO A 655 33.56 -25.70 39.96
C PRO A 655 33.28 -24.45 40.80
N SER A 656 34.33 -23.72 41.16
CA SER A 656 34.21 -22.50 41.95
C SER A 656 33.61 -21.39 41.10
N GLY A 657 32.27 -21.29 41.09
CA GLY A 657 31.53 -20.24 40.43
C GLY A 657 30.03 -20.33 40.72
N ASN A 658 29.55 -19.48 41.64
CA ASN A 658 28.14 -19.27 42.00
C ASN A 658 27.36 -20.50 42.50
N THR A 659 27.59 -20.85 43.76
CA THR A 659 26.64 -21.54 44.62
C THR A 659 25.30 -20.79 44.69
N SER A 660 24.27 -21.31 44.03
CA SER A 660 22.88 -21.14 44.48
C SER A 660 22.47 -22.40 45.23
N ILE A 661 22.73 -22.38 46.53
CA ILE A 661 22.21 -23.31 47.52
C ILE A 661 20.73 -22.95 47.73
N VAL A 662 19.80 -23.86 47.41
CA VAL A 662 18.43 -23.77 47.95
C VAL A 662 18.29 -24.82 49.05
N ALA A 663 18.88 -24.51 50.20
CA ALA A 663 18.49 -25.10 51.47
C ALA A 663 17.32 -24.27 51.99
N GLY A 664 16.17 -24.91 52.16
CA GLY A 664 15.01 -24.28 52.75
C GLY A 664 15.29 -23.82 54.18
N SER A 665 15.28 -22.51 54.40
CA SER A 665 14.65 -21.91 55.57
C SER A 665 14.43 -20.41 55.32
N GLN A 666 13.23 -20.01 54.92
CA GLN A 666 12.76 -18.65 55.21
C GLN A 666 11.91 -18.71 56.47
N LYS A 667 12.56 -18.39 57.60
CA LYS A 667 11.89 -17.85 58.77
C LYS A 667 11.42 -16.44 58.42
N SER A 668 10.15 -16.18 58.71
CA SER A 668 9.56 -14.85 58.76
C SER A 668 10.37 -13.92 59.66
N ILE A 669 10.69 -12.72 59.16
CA ILE A 669 10.92 -11.55 60.00
C ILE A 669 10.14 -10.39 59.35
N SER A 670 9.04 -10.03 60.01
CA SER A 670 8.35 -8.75 59.86
C SER A 670 9.27 -7.62 60.33
N GLY A 671 9.35 -6.56 59.54
CA GLY A 671 10.04 -5.33 59.92
C GLY A 671 9.55 -4.17 59.08
N GLU A 672 8.49 -3.50 59.55
CA GLU A 672 8.27 -2.08 59.24
C GLU A 672 9.55 -1.29 59.53
N LYS A 673 9.83 -0.28 58.70
CA LYS A 673 9.86 1.12 59.15
C LYS A 673 10.12 2.09 58.00
N LYS A 674 9.22 3.09 57.97
CA LYS A 674 9.37 4.48 57.51
C LYS A 674 9.85 4.77 56.09
#